data_AF-A0A7Y0LY39-F1
#
_entry.id   AF-A0A7Y0LY39-F1
#
_cell.length_a   1.000
_cell.length_b   1.000
_cell.length_c   1.000
_cell.angle_alpha   90.00
_cell.angle_beta   90.00
_cell.angle_gamma   90.00
#
_symmetry.space_group_name_H-M   'P 1'
#
loop_
_entity.id
_entity.type
_entity.pdbx_description
1 polymer ?
#
loop_
_entity_poly.entity_id
_entity_poly.type
_entity_poly.pdbx_seq_one_letter_code
_entity_poly.pdbx_strand_id
1 'polypeptide(L)'
;MRRPLVAGLAALTALLLPGLTPASGTEQAAALPGAAALPAALPAALPAALPAALPAAFPAAQSAPGGDDLIPLPREVDLSGERLRVLPRATVVADRGVDERVVAEAEAVLRDLGVRIVRHTTQDERRTTSKLTLYVSDEPSSEVSDRLDALGAAAPDTLPAEGYVLAAGSQRARDVVVVAGRDAAGAFYGLQTLRQLAEPARTGNRVVVPAGTIRDWPEQGLRGVIEGFYGEPWSHDDRLAVIDFLGDLKGNSYVYAPKDDPFHLAQWREPYPPERLAQLAELVDAAQDELVSFVFTISPGQDICYSDPADRTALVEKIDSLWDLGVRQFGIFFDDIDLELDCAADLEAYGDSDSPSASAQASLLTAVSDQLAVRPGARPLLTVPTEYSGLATTSYTTVFAAEVPRGVVVYWTGPDVVSDTITDEAAADAAALWDHPLAIWDNYPVNDFAPARLFMGPLIGRDAGLDDVGVVGLSANPMNQAWASQVPLATVLDFLWNDDAYEPERSWDRAIRYVAGASGPNGGRVADRQADAAADALRVFAEMTYGSDIGHPENPWLTERVAAFQAEWDAGEVDGTADELLAYFERMAAVPSDLEAAAERGDELSGDGLSPAFVEDVAPWIAKVGALGEAGAAAVRSLLADRTGGDDGGEEGEDAETTAWTERQAMEAAAARAGAIAVDVAGGLVAGFLDWARSASTLVELTAPPPGEYEVGADLTLTADVRSGTVAVADVTFYAGVTPLGTDAEAPYEAAWTDVPEGAYSLYAVARDATGTGVASGVVRVTVGDPAPVLLVVGGLDIGGADQAGDEAARDRIEFLGYPVETVVAAESTTEDATGKAAVVISESVSSGDVAAKFTDVPVPVGSWEHFVYDDMALADAPNLEFRATSVEVVAPASPLAAGQSGVVPVYQREGITGFGTPSSAAEVVAVVPGRAAGQPALATVFAYDAGDALVDGVAAPARRLGLPYVDDAVAVLTPAGQAMFDAAIVWLVEGG
;
A
#
# COMPACT_ATOMS: atom_id res chain seq x y z
N MET A 1 2.39 -3.88 57.27
CA MET A 1 2.69 -3.06 58.47
C MET A 1 2.93 -1.62 58.02
N ARG A 2 2.38 -0.62 58.72
CA ARG A 2 2.56 0.84 58.52
C ARG A 2 2.13 1.46 57.16
N ARG A 3 1.61 2.69 57.28
CA ARG A 3 0.86 3.49 56.30
C ARG A 3 1.73 4.57 55.59
N PRO A 4 1.20 5.28 54.57
CA PRO A 4 1.92 6.21 53.68
C PRO A 4 1.66 7.71 54.02
N LEU A 5 1.62 8.60 53.00
CA LEU A 5 1.46 10.08 52.93
C LEU A 5 2.80 10.81 52.65
N VAL A 6 2.92 11.94 51.93
CA VAL A 6 2.07 13.16 51.69
C VAL A 6 2.41 13.63 50.24
N ALA A 7 1.54 14.04 49.28
CA ALA A 7 0.32 14.88 49.18
C ALA A 7 0.54 16.38 48.85
N GLY A 8 -0.29 16.96 47.98
CA GLY A 8 -0.32 18.39 47.61
C GLY A 8 -1.68 18.85 47.08
N LEU A 9 -2.32 19.81 47.76
CA LEU A 9 -3.71 20.29 47.58
C LEU A 9 -3.78 21.81 47.95
N ALA A 10 -4.78 22.64 47.59
CA ALA A 10 -6.08 22.40 46.94
C ALA A 10 -6.39 23.52 45.90
N ALA A 11 -7.53 24.25 45.78
CA ALA A 11 -8.67 24.49 46.67
C ALA A 11 -9.96 24.99 45.96
N LEU A 12 -11.12 24.42 46.39
CA LEU A 12 -12.46 25.01 46.66
C LEU A 12 -13.12 25.97 45.63
N THR A 13 -14.46 25.94 45.42
CA THR A 13 -15.52 25.90 46.46
C THR A 13 -16.86 25.34 45.92
N ALA A 14 -17.70 24.77 46.79
CA ALA A 14 -19.01 24.18 46.46
C ALA A 14 -20.18 24.83 47.23
N LEU A 15 -21.42 24.57 46.78
CA LEU A 15 -22.77 24.65 47.40
C LEU A 15 -23.76 24.37 46.23
N LEU A 16 -24.87 23.60 46.28
CA LEU A 16 -25.67 22.99 47.36
C LEU A 16 -26.24 21.59 46.96
N LEU A 17 -27.21 21.09 47.71
CA LEU A 17 -28.01 19.85 47.57
C LEU A 17 -29.51 20.18 47.87
N PRO A 18 -30.50 19.26 47.79
CA PRO A 18 -30.75 18.08 46.94
C PRO A 18 -32.21 18.01 46.40
N GLY A 19 -32.60 16.96 45.64
CA GLY A 19 -34.05 16.67 45.49
C GLY A 19 -34.55 15.55 44.54
N LEU A 20 -34.73 14.34 45.09
CA LEU A 20 -35.75 13.32 44.72
C LEU A 20 -35.65 12.55 43.37
N THR A 21 -36.30 11.37 43.38
CA THR A 21 -36.18 10.26 42.43
C THR A 21 -37.53 9.99 41.69
N PRO A 22 -37.80 8.85 41.01
CA PRO A 22 -38.01 8.82 39.56
C PRO A 22 -39.45 8.46 39.13
N ALA A 23 -39.79 8.67 37.85
CA ALA A 23 -41.00 8.08 37.26
C ALA A 23 -40.92 7.88 35.73
N SER A 24 -41.11 6.62 35.34
CA SER A 24 -41.64 6.08 34.07
C SER A 24 -42.58 6.98 33.24
N GLY A 25 -42.56 6.82 31.91
CA GLY A 25 -43.68 7.25 31.05
C GLY A 25 -43.42 7.14 29.54
N THR A 26 -43.94 6.08 28.93
CA THR A 26 -43.97 5.76 27.51
C THR A 26 -44.76 6.75 26.61
N GLU A 27 -44.50 6.62 25.29
CA GLU A 27 -45.40 6.85 24.13
C GLU A 27 -45.43 8.19 23.35
N GLN A 28 -45.12 8.00 22.06
CA GLN A 28 -45.78 8.51 20.83
C GLN A 28 -45.61 9.95 20.33
N ALA A 29 -45.26 9.99 19.04
CA ALA A 29 -45.08 11.11 18.15
C ALA A 29 -46.32 12.00 17.90
N ALA A 30 -46.08 13.28 17.61
CA ALA A 30 -46.87 14.10 16.67
C ALA A 30 -46.06 15.31 16.20
N ALA A 31 -46.33 15.78 14.98
CA ALA A 31 -45.49 16.73 14.22
C ALA A 31 -45.76 18.24 14.48
N LEU A 32 -44.69 19.05 14.37
CA LEU A 32 -44.59 20.42 13.78
C LEU A 32 -45.48 21.58 14.32
N PRO A 33 -45.21 22.87 13.98
CA PRO A 33 -43.99 23.52 13.46
C PRO A 33 -43.53 24.74 14.32
N GLY A 34 -42.44 25.43 13.94
CA GLY A 34 -42.23 26.82 14.35
C GLY A 34 -40.78 27.32 14.39
N ALA A 35 -40.30 27.89 13.29
CA ALA A 35 -39.01 28.58 13.25
C ALA A 35 -39.01 29.88 14.08
N ALA A 36 -37.93 30.10 14.84
CA ALA A 36 -37.61 31.39 15.46
C ALA A 36 -36.09 31.57 15.50
N ALA A 37 -35.56 32.34 14.55
CA ALA A 37 -34.14 32.63 14.45
C ALA A 37 -33.64 33.46 15.65
N LEU A 38 -32.47 33.10 16.18
CA LEU A 38 -31.63 33.92 17.05
C LEU A 38 -30.17 33.76 16.61
N PRO A 39 -29.34 34.82 16.71
CA PRO A 39 -28.08 34.91 15.99
C PRO A 39 -26.97 34.05 16.61
N ALA A 40 -26.06 33.59 15.76
CA ALA A 40 -24.84 32.91 16.16
C ALA A 40 -24.00 33.80 17.10
N ALA A 41 -23.68 33.26 18.26
CA ALA A 41 -22.60 33.76 19.11
C ALA A 41 -21.47 32.72 19.07
N LEU A 42 -20.32 33.12 18.53
CA LEU A 42 -19.10 32.32 18.45
C LEU A 42 -18.81 31.62 19.80
N PRO A 43 -18.72 30.28 19.84
CA PRO A 43 -18.00 29.61 20.91
C PRO A 43 -16.49 29.81 20.66
N ALA A 44 -15.78 30.28 21.68
CA ALA A 44 -14.32 30.30 21.63
C ALA A 44 -13.77 28.87 21.56
N ALA A 45 -12.64 28.70 20.86
CA ALA A 45 -12.00 27.42 20.62
C ALA A 45 -11.90 26.56 21.89
N LEU A 46 -12.47 25.36 21.84
CA LEU A 46 -12.03 24.24 22.66
C LEU A 46 -10.74 23.70 22.04
N PRO A 47 -9.69 23.41 22.82
CA PRO A 47 -8.52 22.76 22.27
C PRO A 47 -8.93 21.35 21.82
N ALA A 48 -8.60 21.00 20.58
CA ALA A 48 -8.66 19.62 20.14
C ALA A 48 -7.84 18.76 21.12
N ALA A 49 -8.45 17.70 21.63
CA ALA A 49 -7.71 16.68 22.35
C ALA A 49 -6.91 15.90 21.29
N LEU A 50 -5.65 16.31 21.09
CA LEU A 50 -4.70 15.59 20.26
C LEU A 50 -4.77 14.09 20.60
N PRO A 51 -4.86 13.18 19.59
CA PRO A 51 -4.58 11.77 19.83
C PRO A 51 -3.17 11.63 20.42
N ALA A 52 -2.92 10.51 21.09
CA ALA A 52 -1.67 10.30 21.81
C ALA A 52 -0.44 10.50 20.89
N ALA A 53 0.60 11.13 21.43
CA ALA A 53 1.76 11.53 20.64
C ALA A 53 2.33 10.36 19.83
N LEU A 54 2.35 10.54 18.50
CA LEU A 54 3.17 9.74 17.59
C LEU A 54 4.63 9.75 18.09
N PRO A 55 5.37 8.65 17.96
CA PRO A 55 6.77 8.61 18.37
C PRO A 55 7.57 9.64 17.56
N ALA A 56 8.42 10.40 18.26
CA ALA A 56 9.27 11.41 17.62
C ALA A 56 10.26 10.76 16.64
N ALA A 57 10.56 11.49 15.56
CA ALA A 57 11.40 11.09 14.43
C ALA A 57 12.59 10.18 14.76
N PHE A 58 12.77 9.16 13.90
CA PHE A 58 13.78 8.11 13.97
C PHE A 58 15.21 8.64 14.19
N PRO A 59 15.82 8.45 15.37
CA PRO A 59 17.27 8.44 15.46
C PRO A 59 17.74 7.09 14.87
N ALA A 60 18.69 7.12 13.93
CA ALA A 60 19.31 5.90 13.41
C ALA A 60 19.76 5.00 14.57
N ALA A 61 19.13 3.83 14.71
CA ALA A 61 19.28 2.98 15.87
C ALA A 61 20.72 2.45 15.95
N GLN A 62 21.48 2.89 16.96
CA GLN A 62 22.79 2.31 17.24
C GLN A 62 22.59 0.91 17.83
N SER A 63 22.65 -0.10 16.96
CA SER A 63 22.40 -1.50 17.33
C SER A 63 23.32 -1.98 18.46
N ALA A 64 22.71 -2.63 19.45
CA ALA A 64 23.42 -3.40 20.45
C ALA A 64 23.70 -4.79 19.86
N PRO A 65 24.97 -5.25 19.82
CA PRO A 65 25.30 -6.41 18.99
C PRO A 65 24.86 -7.73 19.63
N GLY A 66 24.00 -8.47 18.94
CA GLY A 66 23.97 -9.95 19.02
C GLY A 66 22.64 -10.64 18.84
N GLY A 67 21.49 -9.97 19.00
CA GLY A 67 20.17 -10.62 18.94
C GLY A 67 19.01 -9.72 18.51
N ASP A 68 19.10 -8.41 18.80
CA ASP A 68 18.06 -7.43 18.47
C ASP A 68 17.85 -7.22 16.95
N ASP A 69 18.81 -7.67 16.13
CA ASP A 69 18.82 -7.59 14.66
C ASP A 69 18.23 -8.85 13.97
N LEU A 70 17.78 -9.87 14.73
CA LEU A 70 17.24 -11.14 14.20
C LEU A 70 15.76 -11.00 13.78
N ILE A 71 15.38 -11.60 12.64
CA ILE A 71 14.01 -11.60 12.14
C ILE A 71 13.65 -13.00 11.57
N PRO A 72 12.55 -13.66 12.00
CA PRO A 72 11.71 -13.32 13.14
C PRO A 72 12.45 -13.27 14.49
N LEU A 73 12.02 -12.35 15.36
CA LEU A 73 12.62 -12.05 16.66
C LEU A 73 12.43 -13.22 17.65
N PRO A 74 13.49 -13.87 18.14
CA PRO A 74 13.34 -15.06 18.99
C PRO A 74 12.73 -14.79 20.38
N ARG A 75 11.91 -15.72 20.87
CA ARG A 75 11.20 -15.66 22.16
C ARG A 75 12.16 -15.55 23.37
N GLU A 76 13.26 -16.32 23.42
CA GLU A 76 14.26 -16.24 24.51
C GLU A 76 15.71 -16.19 23.98
N VAL A 77 16.47 -15.16 24.35
CA VAL A 77 17.89 -14.96 23.96
C VAL A 77 18.77 -14.66 25.17
N ASP A 78 19.81 -15.46 25.42
CA ASP A 78 20.85 -15.22 26.44
C ASP A 78 22.26 -15.37 25.81
N LEU A 79 22.89 -14.25 25.47
CA LEU A 79 24.20 -14.20 24.81
C LEU A 79 25.28 -13.68 25.75
N SER A 80 26.34 -14.47 25.90
CA SER A 80 27.45 -14.22 26.85
C SER A 80 28.42 -13.12 26.44
N GLY A 81 28.30 -12.58 25.22
CA GLY A 81 29.25 -11.66 24.60
C GLY A 81 30.59 -12.30 24.17
N GLU A 82 30.86 -13.56 24.52
CA GLU A 82 31.94 -14.32 23.90
C GLU A 82 31.59 -14.65 22.44
N ARG A 83 32.59 -14.91 21.59
CA ARG A 83 32.38 -15.29 20.19
C ARG A 83 33.23 -16.47 19.75
N LEU A 84 32.56 -17.46 19.17
CA LEU A 84 33.18 -18.58 18.47
C LEU A 84 33.70 -18.10 17.11
N ARG A 85 34.82 -18.68 16.67
CA ARG A 85 35.39 -18.37 15.34
C ARG A 85 34.91 -19.41 14.35
N VAL A 86 34.30 -18.98 13.24
CA VAL A 86 34.07 -19.88 12.12
C VAL A 86 35.42 -20.23 11.49
N LEU A 87 35.66 -21.52 11.29
CA LEU A 87 36.92 -22.06 10.81
C LEU A 87 36.73 -22.69 9.43
N PRO A 88 37.71 -22.64 8.50
CA PRO A 88 37.57 -23.22 7.16
C PRO A 88 37.36 -24.76 7.11
N ARG A 89 37.26 -25.42 8.26
CA ARG A 89 36.91 -26.83 8.42
C ARG A 89 36.00 -27.00 9.64
N ALA A 90 34.80 -27.52 9.42
CA ALA A 90 33.86 -27.90 10.48
C ALA A 90 33.50 -29.39 10.37
N THR A 91 32.63 -29.84 11.27
CA THR A 91 32.04 -31.18 11.19
C THR A 91 30.59 -31.06 11.66
N VAL A 92 29.66 -31.48 10.80
CA VAL A 92 28.27 -31.71 11.16
C VAL A 92 28.18 -33.08 11.80
N VAL A 93 27.55 -33.14 12.96
CA VAL A 93 27.22 -34.37 13.65
C VAL A 93 25.70 -34.43 13.76
N ALA A 94 25.09 -35.24 12.90
CA ALA A 94 23.68 -35.54 13.01
C ALA A 94 23.45 -36.63 14.07
N ASP A 95 22.38 -36.48 14.84
CA ASP A 95 21.78 -37.58 15.56
C ASP A 95 21.21 -38.64 14.60
N ARG A 96 20.75 -39.76 15.13
CA ARG A 96 20.29 -40.89 14.32
C ARG A 96 18.84 -40.73 13.90
N GLY A 97 18.61 -40.58 12.60
CA GLY A 97 17.26 -40.52 12.02
C GLY A 97 16.77 -39.11 11.73
N VAL A 98 17.63 -38.11 11.94
CA VAL A 98 17.40 -36.71 11.57
C VAL A 98 17.03 -36.61 10.09
N ASP A 99 16.05 -35.76 9.77
CA ASP A 99 15.62 -35.48 8.41
C ASP A 99 16.81 -35.07 7.51
N GLU A 100 16.89 -35.66 6.31
CA GLU A 100 18.02 -35.44 5.42
C GLU A 100 18.12 -33.98 4.94
N ARG A 101 16.99 -33.24 4.92
CA ARG A 101 16.95 -31.80 4.60
C ARG A 101 17.59 -30.95 5.69
N VAL A 102 17.28 -31.22 6.96
CA VAL A 102 17.93 -30.57 8.12
C VAL A 102 19.45 -30.80 8.10
N VAL A 103 19.90 -31.98 7.66
CA VAL A 103 21.33 -32.27 7.51
C VAL A 103 21.95 -31.54 6.31
N ALA A 104 21.25 -31.48 5.17
CA ALA A 104 21.69 -30.73 4.00
C ALA A 104 21.84 -29.24 4.33
N GLU A 105 20.84 -28.68 5.01
CA GLU A 105 20.81 -27.29 5.45
C GLU A 105 21.90 -26.98 6.49
N ALA A 106 22.17 -27.91 7.41
CA ALA A 106 23.30 -27.79 8.34
C ALA A 106 24.67 -27.76 7.62
N GLU A 107 24.77 -28.36 6.43
CA GLU A 107 25.94 -28.17 5.57
C GLU A 107 25.90 -26.86 4.78
N ALA A 108 24.72 -26.40 4.32
CA ALA A 108 24.51 -25.14 3.59
C ALA A 108 24.90 -23.94 4.45
N VAL A 109 24.25 -23.74 5.60
CA VAL A 109 24.60 -22.68 6.58
C VAL A 109 26.10 -22.63 6.84
N LEU A 110 26.74 -23.77 7.08
CA LEU A 110 28.20 -23.78 7.30
C LEU A 110 29.01 -23.28 6.09
N ARG A 111 28.59 -23.53 4.84
CA ARG A 111 29.23 -22.99 3.62
C ARG A 111 29.07 -21.48 3.55
N ASP A 112 27.88 -20.96 3.87
CA ASP A 112 27.54 -19.52 3.85
C ASP A 112 28.44 -18.76 4.83
N LEU A 113 28.54 -19.29 6.06
CA LEU A 113 29.46 -18.84 7.10
C LEU A 113 30.97 -19.01 6.74
N GLY A 114 31.28 -19.51 5.54
CA GLY A 114 32.62 -19.56 4.96
C GLY A 114 33.39 -20.86 5.24
N VAL A 115 32.74 -21.94 5.69
CA VAL A 115 33.37 -23.24 5.90
C VAL A 115 33.60 -23.96 4.57
N ARG A 116 34.84 -23.94 4.10
CA ARG A 116 35.23 -24.54 2.81
C ARG A 116 35.29 -26.07 2.79
N ILE A 117 35.33 -26.72 3.96
CA ILE A 117 35.38 -28.18 4.08
C ILE A 117 34.48 -28.59 5.24
N VAL A 118 33.23 -28.90 4.89
CA VAL A 118 32.28 -29.57 5.78
C VAL A 118 32.59 -31.07 5.79
N ARG A 119 32.29 -31.73 6.90
CA ARG A 119 32.31 -33.19 7.04
C ARG A 119 31.08 -33.60 7.82
N HIS A 120 30.18 -34.35 7.22
CA HIS A 120 29.11 -35.01 7.94
C HIS A 120 29.60 -36.36 8.54
N THR A 121 29.13 -36.69 9.74
CA THR A 121 29.24 -37.99 10.41
C THR A 121 28.00 -38.20 11.27
N THR A 122 27.56 -39.44 11.44
CA THR A 122 26.56 -39.75 12.48
C THR A 122 27.19 -39.75 13.87
N GLN A 123 26.36 -39.66 14.91
CA GLN A 123 26.74 -39.77 16.33
C GLN A 123 27.62 -40.99 16.66
N ASP A 124 27.31 -42.17 16.12
CA ASP A 124 27.96 -43.44 16.47
C ASP A 124 29.36 -43.65 15.84
N GLU A 125 29.68 -42.95 14.75
CA GLU A 125 30.85 -43.25 13.89
C GLU A 125 32.13 -42.47 14.28
N ARG A 126 32.09 -41.69 15.37
CA ARG A 126 32.95 -40.52 15.51
C ARG A 126 34.46 -40.76 15.60
N ARG A 127 35.16 -40.00 14.75
CA ARG A 127 36.49 -39.42 15.04
C ARG A 127 36.53 -37.94 14.63
N THR A 128 35.96 -37.05 15.45
CA THR A 128 35.98 -35.61 15.14
C THR A 128 37.38 -35.01 15.31
N THR A 129 38.00 -34.58 14.20
CA THR A 129 39.31 -33.90 14.21
C THR A 129 39.21 -32.37 14.06
N SER A 130 38.02 -31.86 13.73
CA SER A 130 37.75 -30.43 13.54
C SER A 130 37.66 -29.70 14.88
N LYS A 131 38.09 -28.42 14.91
CA LYS A 131 37.99 -27.59 16.11
C LYS A 131 36.58 -26.99 16.30
N LEU A 132 35.90 -26.66 15.20
CA LEU A 132 34.48 -26.32 15.19
C LEU A 132 33.65 -27.59 14.91
N THR A 133 32.57 -27.79 15.66
CA THR A 133 31.59 -28.88 15.46
C THR A 133 30.17 -28.33 15.61
N LEU A 134 29.32 -28.60 14.63
CA LEU A 134 27.89 -28.36 14.68
C LEU A 134 27.20 -29.70 14.97
N TYR A 135 26.33 -29.71 15.97
CA TYR A 135 25.43 -30.84 16.26
C TYR A 135 24.03 -30.46 15.80
N VAL A 136 23.36 -31.36 15.09
CA VAL A 136 21.97 -31.19 14.65
C VAL A 136 21.11 -32.38 15.06
N SER A 137 19.90 -32.08 15.52
CA SER A 137 18.91 -33.09 15.94
C SER A 137 17.51 -32.51 15.85
N ASP A 138 16.53 -33.34 15.47
CA ASP A 138 15.09 -33.08 15.44
C ASP A 138 14.32 -33.91 16.48
N GLU A 139 14.91 -34.99 16.98
CA GLU A 139 14.52 -35.70 18.21
C GLU A 139 15.77 -35.90 19.10
N PRO A 140 16.04 -35.01 20.08
CA PRO A 140 17.32 -34.97 20.79
C PRO A 140 17.73 -36.28 21.47
N SER A 141 18.84 -36.86 21.04
CA SER A 141 19.47 -37.96 21.76
C SER A 141 19.99 -37.49 23.12
N SER A 142 20.13 -38.42 24.08
CA SER A 142 20.66 -38.09 25.41
C SER A 142 22.06 -37.45 25.37
N GLU A 143 22.84 -37.64 24.29
CA GLU A 143 24.13 -36.96 24.14
C GLU A 143 23.99 -35.52 23.62
N VAL A 144 22.97 -35.22 22.82
CA VAL A 144 22.63 -33.84 22.44
C VAL A 144 22.07 -33.11 23.65
N SER A 145 21.21 -33.75 24.47
CA SER A 145 20.80 -33.23 25.77
C SER A 145 21.99 -32.97 26.70
N ASP A 146 22.90 -33.95 26.90
CA ASP A 146 24.15 -33.77 27.69
C ASP A 146 25.01 -32.58 27.18
N ARG A 147 24.93 -32.25 25.88
CA ARG A 147 25.68 -31.14 25.27
C ARG A 147 25.01 -29.80 25.51
N LEU A 148 23.69 -29.73 25.38
CA LEU A 148 22.88 -28.56 25.72
C LEU A 148 23.06 -28.23 27.21
N ASP A 149 22.91 -29.22 28.10
CA ASP A 149 23.14 -29.08 29.55
C ASP A 149 24.53 -28.53 29.85
N ALA A 150 25.56 -29.03 29.15
CA ALA A 150 26.94 -28.56 29.30
C ALA A 150 27.24 -27.20 28.63
N LEU A 151 26.29 -26.62 27.90
CA LEU A 151 26.28 -25.22 27.43
C LEU A 151 25.33 -24.34 28.26
N GLY A 152 24.54 -24.91 29.17
CA GLY A 152 23.56 -24.19 29.99
C GLY A 152 22.14 -24.13 29.39
N ALA A 153 21.89 -24.83 28.29
CA ALA A 153 20.58 -24.89 27.63
C ALA A 153 19.80 -26.16 28.03
N ALA A 154 18.48 -26.04 28.13
CA ALA A 154 17.58 -27.20 28.24
C ALA A 154 17.31 -27.82 26.85
N ALA A 155 16.83 -29.07 26.81
CA ALA A 155 16.37 -29.70 25.57
C ALA A 155 15.01 -29.11 25.08
N PRO A 156 14.72 -29.13 23.77
CA PRO A 156 13.46 -28.65 23.18
C PRO A 156 12.23 -29.50 23.52
N ASP A 157 12.35 -30.61 24.26
CA ASP A 157 11.27 -31.58 24.55
C ASP A 157 9.96 -30.99 25.10
N THR A 158 10.03 -29.79 25.70
CA THR A 158 8.90 -29.06 26.30
C THR A 158 8.41 -27.87 25.48
N LEU A 159 9.01 -27.59 24.33
CA LEU A 159 8.59 -26.51 23.42
C LEU A 159 7.37 -26.94 22.58
N PRO A 160 6.60 -25.98 22.04
CA PRO A 160 5.63 -26.22 20.98
C PRO A 160 6.25 -26.88 19.73
N ALA A 161 5.38 -27.35 18.83
CA ALA A 161 5.81 -27.80 17.50
C ALA A 161 6.58 -26.68 16.79
N GLU A 162 7.49 -27.04 15.88
CA GLU A 162 8.40 -26.10 15.19
C GLU A 162 9.37 -25.33 16.11
N GLY A 163 9.33 -25.55 17.44
CA GLY A 163 10.23 -24.93 18.41
C GLY A 163 11.63 -25.56 18.44
N TYR A 164 12.63 -24.81 18.89
CA TYR A 164 14.02 -25.28 18.94
C TYR A 164 14.87 -24.61 20.03
N VAL A 165 16.07 -25.16 20.20
CA VAL A 165 17.13 -24.64 21.04
C VAL A 165 18.44 -24.57 20.24
N LEU A 166 19.03 -23.38 20.17
CA LEU A 166 20.37 -23.14 19.67
C LEU A 166 21.29 -22.86 20.86
N ALA A 167 22.43 -23.54 20.94
CA ALA A 167 23.44 -23.29 21.97
C ALA A 167 24.85 -23.27 21.37
N ALA A 168 25.62 -22.23 21.65
CA ALA A 168 26.97 -22.01 21.13
C ALA A 168 27.97 -21.75 22.25
N GLY A 169 29.06 -22.52 22.33
CA GLY A 169 30.10 -22.29 23.34
C GLY A 169 31.37 -23.15 23.18
N SER A 170 32.29 -23.03 24.14
CA SER A 170 33.56 -23.77 24.15
C SER A 170 33.51 -25.01 25.07
N GLN A 171 33.52 -26.20 24.51
CA GLN A 171 33.59 -27.47 25.26
C GLN A 171 34.93 -28.18 25.07
N ARG A 172 35.65 -28.47 26.17
CA ARG A 172 36.91 -29.24 26.17
C ARG A 172 37.94 -28.76 25.12
N ALA A 173 38.07 -27.43 24.98
CA ALA A 173 38.92 -26.73 24.01
C ALA A 173 38.54 -26.90 22.52
N ARG A 174 37.27 -27.24 22.24
CA ARG A 174 36.64 -27.17 20.92
C ARG A 174 35.50 -26.16 20.94
N ASP A 175 35.28 -25.53 19.80
CA ASP A 175 34.16 -24.64 19.58
C ASP A 175 32.97 -25.52 19.13
N VAL A 176 31.84 -25.43 19.84
CA VAL A 176 30.67 -26.29 19.66
C VAL A 176 29.44 -25.42 19.47
N VAL A 177 28.68 -25.73 18.42
CA VAL A 177 27.32 -25.25 18.22
C VAL A 177 26.40 -26.47 18.25
N VAL A 178 25.24 -26.34 18.87
CA VAL A 178 24.16 -27.33 18.89
C VAL A 178 22.91 -26.63 18.41
N VAL A 179 22.22 -27.21 17.44
CA VAL A 179 20.85 -26.85 17.06
C VAL A 179 20.00 -28.09 17.28
N ALA A 180 18.96 -27.96 18.08
CA ALA A 180 18.08 -29.06 18.46
C ALA A 180 16.62 -28.62 18.34
N GLY A 181 15.90 -29.18 17.38
CA GLY A 181 14.47 -28.98 17.19
C GLY A 181 13.61 -29.85 18.10
N ARG A 182 12.35 -29.44 18.27
CA ARG A 182 11.25 -30.28 18.77
C ARG A 182 10.85 -31.36 17.76
N ASP A 183 11.04 -31.01 16.49
CA ASP A 183 10.80 -31.75 15.26
C ASP A 183 11.76 -31.20 14.16
N ALA A 184 11.60 -31.69 12.92
CA ALA A 184 12.48 -31.31 11.80
C ALA A 184 12.35 -29.83 11.40
N ALA A 185 11.16 -29.25 11.49
CA ALA A 185 10.93 -27.84 11.20
C ALA A 185 11.64 -26.95 12.22
N GLY A 186 11.52 -27.25 13.52
CA GLY A 186 12.29 -26.53 14.54
C GLY A 186 13.81 -26.66 14.35
N ALA A 187 14.30 -27.85 13.99
CA ALA A 187 15.72 -28.04 13.74
C ALA A 187 16.23 -27.20 12.56
N PHE A 188 15.41 -27.03 11.52
CA PHE A 188 15.66 -26.17 10.36
C PHE A 188 15.60 -24.68 10.72
N TYR A 189 14.55 -24.21 11.41
CA TYR A 189 14.44 -22.81 11.84
C TYR A 189 15.54 -22.37 12.83
N GLY A 190 16.06 -23.31 13.62
CA GLY A 190 17.27 -23.09 14.43
C GLY A 190 18.55 -22.96 13.61
N LEU A 191 18.63 -23.55 12.42
CA LEU A 191 19.72 -23.32 11.46
C LEU A 191 19.59 -21.95 10.79
N GLN A 192 18.38 -21.50 10.46
CA GLN A 192 18.17 -20.13 9.97
C GLN A 192 18.55 -19.06 11.01
N THR A 193 18.23 -19.30 12.28
CA THR A 193 18.74 -18.42 13.34
C THR A 193 20.26 -18.47 13.47
N LEU A 194 20.90 -19.64 13.29
CA LEU A 194 22.37 -19.73 13.27
C LEU A 194 23.00 -18.97 12.09
N ARG A 195 22.33 -18.98 10.93
CA ARG A 195 22.70 -18.27 9.70
C ARG A 195 22.68 -16.76 9.93
N GLN A 196 21.60 -16.22 10.50
CA GLN A 196 21.48 -14.79 10.83
C GLN A 196 22.35 -14.32 12.01
N LEU A 197 22.53 -15.16 13.05
CA LEU A 197 23.33 -14.84 14.24
C LEU A 197 24.84 -14.67 13.94
N ALA A 198 25.28 -15.07 12.75
CA ALA A 198 26.69 -15.03 12.37
C ALA A 198 27.13 -13.65 11.89
N GLU A 199 28.18 -13.11 12.52
CA GLU A 199 28.64 -11.74 12.28
C GLU A 199 30.04 -11.68 11.66
N PRO A 200 30.38 -10.61 10.92
CA PRO A 200 31.76 -10.35 10.53
C PRO A 200 32.66 -10.12 11.76
N ALA A 201 33.87 -10.67 11.72
CA ALA A 201 34.87 -10.45 12.77
C ALA A 201 35.42 -9.02 12.69
N ARG A 202 35.46 -8.32 13.84
CA ARG A 202 36.04 -6.96 14.01
C ARG A 202 37.47 -6.76 13.46
N THR A 203 38.20 -7.82 13.10
CA THR A 203 39.50 -7.74 12.41
C THR A 203 39.70 -8.90 11.43
N GLY A 204 39.77 -8.58 10.13
CA GLY A 204 40.05 -9.51 9.03
C GLY A 204 38.82 -10.26 8.51
N ASN A 205 38.91 -10.76 7.27
CA ASN A 205 37.81 -11.34 6.51
C ASN A 205 37.38 -12.74 7.02
N ARG A 206 36.70 -12.80 8.17
CA ARG A 206 36.26 -14.04 8.84
C ARG A 206 34.94 -13.82 9.55
N VAL A 207 34.12 -14.86 9.60
CA VAL A 207 32.85 -14.89 10.35
C VAL A 207 33.07 -15.38 11.78
N VAL A 208 32.23 -14.89 12.71
CA VAL A 208 32.16 -15.31 14.11
C VAL A 208 30.70 -15.53 14.52
N VAL A 209 30.46 -16.46 15.44
CA VAL A 209 29.12 -16.72 16.00
C VAL A 209 29.14 -16.34 17.49
N PRO A 210 28.24 -15.47 17.97
CA PRO A 210 27.98 -15.24 19.39
C PRO A 210 27.83 -16.55 20.18
N ALA A 211 28.42 -16.60 21.38
CA ALA A 211 28.28 -17.72 22.29
C ALA A 211 27.19 -17.43 23.33
N GLY A 212 26.34 -18.40 23.61
CA GLY A 212 25.14 -18.26 24.42
C GLY A 212 24.09 -19.30 24.04
N THR A 213 22.83 -19.01 24.36
CA THR A 213 21.67 -19.88 24.15
C THR A 213 20.48 -19.09 23.62
N ILE A 214 19.75 -19.67 22.67
CA ILE A 214 18.47 -19.19 22.17
C ILE A 214 17.46 -20.34 22.32
N ARG A 215 16.25 -20.03 22.80
CA ARG A 215 15.11 -20.96 22.82
C ARG A 215 13.95 -20.24 22.15
N ASP A 216 13.33 -20.89 21.16
CA ASP A 216 12.42 -20.19 20.26
C ASP A 216 11.33 -21.12 19.70
N TRP A 217 10.19 -20.56 19.33
CA TRP A 217 9.01 -21.24 18.77
C TRP A 217 8.05 -20.20 18.17
N PRO A 218 7.23 -20.56 17.17
CA PRO A 218 6.21 -19.66 16.63
C PRO A 218 4.99 -19.57 17.55
N GLU A 219 4.24 -18.47 17.47
CA GLU A 219 2.87 -18.40 18.00
C GLU A 219 1.87 -19.03 17.02
N GLN A 220 1.82 -18.50 15.79
CA GLN A 220 0.82 -18.90 14.81
C GLN A 220 1.27 -20.16 14.04
N GLY A 221 0.35 -21.12 13.88
CA GLY A 221 0.63 -22.41 13.24
C GLY A 221 0.71 -22.34 11.70
N LEU A 222 -0.05 -21.44 11.09
CA LEU A 222 -0.02 -21.12 9.65
C LEU A 222 0.70 -19.78 9.46
N ARG A 223 1.81 -19.79 8.72
CA ARG A 223 2.62 -18.60 8.45
C ARG A 223 3.07 -18.61 7.01
N GLY A 224 2.56 -17.72 6.16
CA GLY A 224 2.85 -17.83 4.75
C GLY A 224 2.31 -16.76 3.83
N VAL A 225 2.46 -17.04 2.54
CA VAL A 225 2.01 -16.21 1.42
C VAL A 225 0.91 -16.94 0.66
N ILE A 226 -0.06 -16.17 0.18
CA ILE A 226 -1.02 -16.61 -0.83
C ILE A 226 -0.87 -15.76 -2.07
N GLU A 227 -0.46 -16.34 -3.20
CA GLU A 227 -0.37 -15.63 -4.48
C GLU A 227 -1.79 -15.50 -5.05
N GLY A 228 -2.60 -14.61 -4.45
CA GLY A 228 -4.04 -14.51 -4.69
C GLY A 228 -4.51 -13.21 -5.36
N PHE A 229 -3.56 -12.31 -5.66
CA PHE A 229 -3.76 -11.03 -6.34
C PHE A 229 -4.17 -11.18 -7.81
N TYR A 230 -4.73 -10.11 -8.37
CA TYR A 230 -5.13 -9.99 -9.77
C TYR A 230 -4.02 -9.47 -10.69
N GLY A 231 -4.13 -9.81 -11.98
CA GLY A 231 -3.19 -9.41 -13.03
C GLY A 231 -1.95 -10.31 -13.12
N GLU A 232 -0.92 -9.82 -13.83
CA GLU A 232 0.27 -10.61 -14.21
C GLU A 232 0.82 -11.42 -13.01
N PRO A 233 0.75 -12.75 -13.06
CA PRO A 233 1.25 -13.62 -12.01
C PRO A 233 2.77 -13.53 -11.89
N TRP A 234 3.30 -13.93 -10.73
CA TRP A 234 4.74 -14.00 -10.56
C TRP A 234 5.40 -14.92 -11.58
N SER A 235 6.66 -14.62 -11.95
CA SER A 235 7.42 -15.53 -12.81
C SER A 235 7.76 -16.83 -12.05
N HIS A 236 8.30 -17.81 -12.77
CA HIS A 236 8.76 -19.05 -12.13
C HIS A 236 9.92 -18.80 -11.16
N ASP A 237 10.84 -17.90 -11.54
CA ASP A 237 12.03 -17.59 -10.75
C ASP A 237 11.65 -16.77 -9.50
N ASP A 238 10.65 -15.89 -9.60
CA ASP A 238 10.12 -15.14 -8.44
C ASP A 238 9.45 -16.06 -7.41
N ARG A 239 8.67 -17.05 -7.87
CA ARG A 239 8.06 -18.05 -6.98
C ARG A 239 9.11 -18.87 -6.24
N LEU A 240 10.20 -19.26 -6.91
CA LEU A 240 11.33 -19.93 -6.27
C LEU A 240 12.00 -19.03 -5.22
N ALA A 241 12.22 -17.75 -5.52
CA ALA A 241 12.79 -16.79 -4.59
C ALA A 241 11.89 -16.53 -3.36
N VAL A 242 10.57 -16.49 -3.54
CA VAL A 242 9.62 -16.33 -2.42
C VAL A 242 9.56 -17.59 -1.55
N ILE A 243 9.69 -18.80 -2.13
CA ILE A 243 9.77 -20.05 -1.36
C ILE A 243 11.05 -20.10 -0.51
N ASP A 244 12.20 -19.72 -1.08
CA ASP A 244 13.50 -19.58 -0.38
C ASP A 244 13.39 -18.58 0.78
N PHE A 245 12.88 -17.37 0.50
CA PHE A 245 12.60 -16.33 1.50
C PHE A 245 11.68 -16.80 2.64
N LEU A 246 10.64 -17.59 2.34
CA LEU A 246 9.76 -18.17 3.36
C LEU A 246 10.51 -19.15 4.26
N GLY A 247 11.34 -20.04 3.69
CA GLY A 247 12.18 -20.96 4.48
C GLY A 247 13.13 -20.21 5.41
N ASP A 248 13.83 -19.21 4.87
CA ASP A 248 14.84 -18.40 5.55
C ASP A 248 14.26 -17.57 6.72
N LEU A 249 13.01 -17.10 6.59
CA LEU A 249 12.27 -16.36 7.62
C LEU A 249 11.21 -17.18 8.38
N LYS A 250 11.33 -18.52 8.38
CA LYS A 250 10.50 -19.44 9.18
C LYS A 250 9.00 -19.47 8.84
N GLY A 251 8.64 -19.00 7.64
CA GLY A 251 7.37 -19.31 7.00
C GLY A 251 7.23 -20.81 6.71
N ASN A 252 5.99 -21.28 6.63
CA ASN A 252 5.68 -22.71 6.46
C ASN A 252 4.56 -22.99 5.45
N SER A 253 4.06 -21.98 4.72
CA SER A 253 3.03 -22.13 3.70
C SER A 253 3.25 -21.21 2.50
N TYR A 254 3.09 -21.76 1.30
CA TYR A 254 2.97 -21.01 0.06
C TYR A 254 1.74 -21.53 -0.68
N VAL A 255 0.74 -20.67 -0.87
CA VAL A 255 -0.55 -21.01 -1.48
C VAL A 255 -0.57 -20.51 -2.92
N TYR A 256 -0.51 -21.45 -3.86
CA TYR A 256 -0.59 -21.19 -5.30
C TYR A 256 -2.06 -20.96 -5.68
N ALA A 257 -2.44 -19.69 -5.85
CA ALA A 257 -3.79 -19.25 -6.24
C ALA A 257 -3.84 -18.14 -7.32
N PRO A 258 -2.89 -18.06 -8.30
CA PRO A 258 -2.83 -16.92 -9.22
C PRO A 258 -4.08 -16.83 -10.09
N LYS A 259 -4.82 -15.72 -9.94
CA LYS A 259 -6.11 -15.49 -10.61
C LYS A 259 -6.03 -15.58 -12.14
N ASP A 260 -4.90 -15.14 -12.71
CA ASP A 260 -4.66 -15.13 -14.16
C ASP A 260 -4.10 -16.46 -14.72
N ASP A 261 -3.89 -17.52 -13.90
CA ASP A 261 -3.55 -18.85 -14.44
C ASP A 261 -4.82 -19.61 -14.88
N PRO A 262 -5.05 -19.82 -16.20
CA PRO A 262 -6.30 -20.41 -16.66
C PRO A 262 -6.52 -21.83 -16.11
N PHE A 263 -5.46 -22.60 -15.88
CA PHE A 263 -5.59 -23.97 -15.38
C PHE A 263 -5.95 -24.05 -13.88
N HIS A 264 -5.84 -22.96 -13.13
CA HIS A 264 -6.35 -22.83 -11.76
C HIS A 264 -7.85 -22.44 -11.77
N LEU A 265 -8.25 -21.60 -12.73
CA LEU A 265 -9.54 -20.90 -12.80
C LEU A 265 -10.35 -21.32 -14.05
N ALA A 266 -10.36 -20.55 -15.14
CA ALA A 266 -11.27 -20.72 -16.28
C ALA A 266 -11.16 -22.05 -17.08
N GLN A 267 -10.08 -22.80 -16.89
CA GLN A 267 -9.77 -24.10 -17.48
C GLN A 267 -9.45 -25.14 -16.39
N TRP A 268 -10.03 -25.02 -15.19
CA TRP A 268 -9.75 -25.88 -14.04
C TRP A 268 -9.89 -27.39 -14.35
N ARG A 269 -10.80 -27.77 -15.25
CA ARG A 269 -11.00 -29.15 -15.73
C ARG A 269 -9.85 -29.69 -16.60
N GLU A 270 -9.07 -28.83 -17.24
CA GLU A 270 -8.00 -29.26 -18.14
C GLU A 270 -6.71 -29.61 -17.35
N PRO A 271 -5.99 -30.68 -17.73
CA PRO A 271 -4.69 -30.99 -17.14
C PRO A 271 -3.64 -29.96 -17.60
N TYR A 272 -2.71 -29.61 -16.72
CA TYR A 272 -1.61 -28.72 -17.07
C TYR A 272 -0.77 -29.30 -18.24
N PRO A 273 -0.27 -28.45 -19.16
CA PRO A 273 0.71 -28.85 -20.16
C PRO A 273 1.99 -29.42 -19.51
N PRO A 274 2.70 -30.38 -20.14
CA PRO A 274 3.88 -31.02 -19.54
C PRO A 274 5.00 -30.07 -19.09
N GLU A 275 5.16 -28.92 -19.77
CA GLU A 275 6.17 -27.90 -19.41
C GLU A 275 5.75 -27.15 -18.13
N ARG A 276 4.46 -26.80 -17.98
CA ARG A 276 3.91 -26.19 -16.75
C ARG A 276 3.89 -27.18 -15.58
N LEU A 277 3.61 -28.48 -15.83
CA LEU A 277 3.75 -29.53 -14.82
C LEU A 277 5.19 -29.68 -14.32
N ALA A 278 6.18 -29.53 -15.18
CA ALA A 278 7.59 -29.58 -14.78
C ALA A 278 7.97 -28.39 -13.88
N GLN A 279 7.47 -27.18 -14.19
CA GLN A 279 7.61 -26.02 -13.32
C GLN A 279 6.93 -26.22 -11.96
N LEU A 280 5.67 -26.70 -11.94
CA LEU A 280 4.98 -27.01 -10.69
C LEU A 280 5.72 -28.08 -9.85
N ALA A 281 6.33 -29.07 -10.49
CA ALA A 281 7.16 -30.06 -9.79
C ALA A 281 8.40 -29.42 -9.16
N GLU A 282 9.08 -28.51 -9.86
CA GLU A 282 10.24 -27.79 -9.34
C GLU A 282 9.88 -26.88 -8.14
N LEU A 283 8.73 -26.19 -8.18
CA LEU A 283 8.23 -25.43 -7.03
C LEU A 283 7.86 -26.33 -5.84
N VAL A 284 7.31 -27.52 -6.09
CA VAL A 284 6.96 -28.51 -5.07
C VAL A 284 8.20 -29.15 -4.44
N ASP A 285 9.25 -29.38 -5.22
CA ASP A 285 10.54 -29.87 -4.72
C ASP A 285 11.25 -28.77 -3.90
N ALA A 286 11.31 -27.53 -4.39
CA ALA A 286 11.89 -26.39 -3.68
C ALA A 286 11.19 -26.13 -2.32
N ALA A 287 9.86 -26.11 -2.31
CA ALA A 287 9.10 -25.94 -1.07
C ALA A 287 9.34 -27.09 -0.09
N GLN A 288 9.51 -28.33 -0.58
CA GLN A 288 9.85 -29.46 0.29
C GLN A 288 11.24 -29.34 0.91
N ASP A 289 12.25 -28.83 0.18
CA ASP A 289 13.59 -28.62 0.71
C ASP A 289 13.60 -27.52 1.79
N GLU A 290 12.85 -26.43 1.58
CA GLU A 290 12.69 -25.31 2.53
C GLU A 290 11.67 -25.57 3.68
N LEU A 291 11.12 -26.78 3.75
CA LEU A 291 10.05 -27.18 4.69
C LEU A 291 8.73 -26.39 4.59
N VAL A 292 8.55 -25.63 3.51
CA VAL A 292 7.32 -24.89 3.17
C VAL A 292 6.25 -25.85 2.64
N SER A 293 5.01 -25.68 3.10
CA SER A 293 3.84 -26.38 2.55
C SER A 293 3.43 -25.75 1.23
N PHE A 294 3.77 -26.39 0.10
CA PHE A 294 3.18 -26.02 -1.19
C PHE A 294 1.71 -26.45 -1.21
N VAL A 295 0.81 -25.47 -1.21
CA VAL A 295 -0.64 -25.67 -1.29
C VAL A 295 -1.12 -25.32 -2.69
N PHE A 296 -1.73 -26.29 -3.38
CA PHE A 296 -2.31 -26.03 -4.70
C PHE A 296 -3.82 -25.77 -4.58
N THR A 297 -4.31 -24.67 -5.15
CA THR A 297 -5.73 -24.31 -5.08
C THR A 297 -6.43 -24.44 -6.43
N ILE A 298 -7.75 -24.63 -6.41
CA ILE A 298 -8.60 -24.71 -7.61
C ILE A 298 -9.83 -23.86 -7.36
N SER A 299 -10.17 -22.98 -8.32
CA SER A 299 -11.30 -22.05 -8.22
C SER A 299 -12.34 -22.37 -9.30
N PRO A 300 -13.16 -23.43 -9.11
CA PRO A 300 -14.04 -23.95 -10.16
C PRO A 300 -15.35 -23.16 -10.30
N GLY A 301 -15.61 -22.20 -9.41
CA GLY A 301 -16.94 -21.61 -9.19
C GLY A 301 -17.57 -20.93 -10.40
N GLN A 302 -16.77 -20.42 -11.35
CA GLN A 302 -17.26 -19.67 -12.52
C GLN A 302 -18.12 -20.49 -13.50
N ASP A 303 -17.94 -21.81 -13.57
CA ASP A 303 -18.64 -22.64 -14.56
C ASP A 303 -18.91 -24.09 -14.12
N ILE A 304 -18.66 -24.43 -12.86
CA ILE A 304 -18.90 -25.78 -12.33
C ILE A 304 -20.40 -26.09 -12.22
N CYS A 305 -20.78 -27.30 -12.63
CA CYS A 305 -22.04 -27.90 -12.19
C CYS A 305 -21.77 -28.84 -11.01
N TYR A 306 -22.01 -28.37 -9.79
CA TYR A 306 -21.64 -29.04 -8.53
C TYR A 306 -22.25 -30.44 -8.38
N SER A 307 -23.37 -30.73 -9.03
CA SER A 307 -24.07 -32.01 -9.04
C SER A 307 -23.65 -32.93 -10.20
N ASP A 308 -22.92 -32.46 -11.22
CA ASP A 308 -22.47 -33.29 -12.34
C ASP A 308 -21.31 -34.22 -11.91
N PRO A 309 -21.46 -35.56 -12.02
CA PRO A 309 -20.37 -36.49 -11.78
C PRO A 309 -19.15 -36.29 -12.69
N ALA A 310 -19.31 -35.71 -13.88
CA ALA A 310 -18.21 -35.43 -14.81
C ALA A 310 -17.27 -34.35 -14.25
N ASP A 311 -17.83 -33.25 -13.75
CA ASP A 311 -17.09 -32.14 -13.14
C ASP A 311 -16.37 -32.59 -11.87
N ARG A 312 -17.06 -33.36 -11.01
CA ARG A 312 -16.45 -33.99 -9.83
C ARG A 312 -15.31 -34.94 -10.21
N THR A 313 -15.40 -35.63 -11.35
CA THR A 313 -14.32 -36.52 -11.82
C THR A 313 -13.12 -35.71 -12.32
N ALA A 314 -13.35 -34.64 -13.11
CA ALA A 314 -12.28 -33.77 -13.60
C ALA A 314 -11.50 -33.10 -12.46
N LEU A 315 -12.20 -32.63 -11.42
CA LEU A 315 -11.57 -32.04 -10.23
C LEU A 315 -10.63 -33.03 -9.53
N VAL A 316 -11.07 -34.28 -9.42
CA VAL A 316 -10.33 -35.36 -8.77
C VAL A 316 -9.11 -35.79 -9.60
N GLU A 317 -9.26 -35.92 -10.92
CA GLU A 317 -8.15 -36.23 -11.83
C GLU A 317 -7.08 -35.12 -11.82
N LYS A 318 -7.50 -33.84 -11.68
CA LYS A 318 -6.60 -32.70 -11.49
C LYS A 318 -5.84 -32.80 -10.16
N ILE A 319 -6.52 -33.05 -9.04
CA ILE A 319 -5.92 -33.27 -7.71
C ILE A 319 -4.95 -34.47 -7.73
N ASP A 320 -5.33 -35.58 -8.37
CA ASP A 320 -4.46 -36.75 -8.54
C ASP A 320 -3.16 -36.42 -9.29
N SER A 321 -3.26 -35.66 -10.40
CA SER A 321 -2.07 -35.28 -11.18
C SER A 321 -1.03 -34.49 -10.37
N LEU A 322 -1.50 -33.67 -9.42
CA LEU A 322 -0.68 -32.79 -8.59
C LEU A 322 -0.20 -33.50 -7.30
N TRP A 323 -1.03 -34.40 -6.77
CA TRP A 323 -0.63 -35.32 -5.70
C TRP A 323 0.57 -36.19 -6.13
N ASP A 324 0.57 -36.66 -7.38
CA ASP A 324 1.67 -37.43 -7.96
C ASP A 324 2.97 -36.61 -8.15
N LEU A 325 2.91 -35.27 -8.23
CA LEU A 325 4.10 -34.40 -8.20
C LEU A 325 4.70 -34.24 -6.81
N GLY A 326 3.89 -34.37 -5.75
CA GLY A 326 4.35 -34.17 -4.37
C GLY A 326 3.42 -33.32 -3.51
N VAL A 327 2.42 -32.63 -4.09
CA VAL A 327 1.48 -31.78 -3.35
C VAL A 327 0.72 -32.59 -2.28
N ARG A 328 0.66 -32.07 -1.05
CA ARG A 328 -0.02 -32.73 0.09
C ARG A 328 -1.14 -31.92 0.72
N GLN A 329 -1.32 -30.67 0.31
CA GLN A 329 -2.37 -29.78 0.76
C GLN A 329 -3.03 -29.13 -0.45
N PHE A 330 -4.35 -29.00 -0.40
CA PHE A 330 -5.14 -28.44 -1.50
C PHE A 330 -6.10 -27.40 -0.96
N GLY A 331 -6.53 -26.48 -1.83
CA GLY A 331 -7.65 -25.57 -1.58
C GLY A 331 -8.72 -25.68 -2.67
N ILE A 332 -10.00 -25.56 -2.30
CA ILE A 332 -11.10 -25.34 -3.25
C ILE A 332 -11.76 -24.02 -2.90
N PHE A 333 -11.70 -23.06 -3.81
CA PHE A 333 -11.98 -21.65 -3.57
C PHE A 333 -13.24 -21.18 -4.31
N PHE A 334 -13.99 -20.28 -3.66
CA PHE A 334 -15.29 -19.77 -4.11
C PHE A 334 -15.41 -18.25 -3.95
N ASP A 335 -14.28 -17.55 -3.83
CA ASP A 335 -14.16 -16.10 -3.93
C ASP A 335 -14.60 -15.60 -5.32
N ASP A 336 -15.14 -14.38 -5.37
CA ASP A 336 -15.41 -13.62 -6.59
C ASP A 336 -16.30 -14.33 -7.64
N ILE A 337 -17.35 -15.01 -7.16
CA ILE A 337 -18.42 -15.63 -7.98
C ILE A 337 -19.82 -15.23 -7.48
N ASP A 338 -20.82 -15.36 -8.35
CA ASP A 338 -22.21 -15.13 -7.99
C ASP A 338 -22.74 -16.15 -6.96
N LEU A 339 -23.63 -15.69 -6.07
CA LEU A 339 -24.36 -16.55 -5.14
C LEU A 339 -25.51 -17.35 -5.80
N GLU A 340 -25.84 -17.06 -7.06
CA GLU A 340 -26.84 -17.81 -7.85
C GLU A 340 -26.24 -19.06 -8.51
N LEU A 341 -27.07 -20.09 -8.77
CA LEU A 341 -26.64 -21.34 -9.41
C LEU A 341 -27.05 -21.37 -10.88
N ASP A 342 -26.09 -21.27 -11.79
CA ASP A 342 -26.33 -21.32 -13.24
C ASP A 342 -26.69 -22.72 -13.76
N CYS A 343 -26.22 -23.79 -13.11
CA CYS A 343 -26.49 -25.14 -13.58
C CYS A 343 -27.91 -25.59 -13.22
N ALA A 344 -28.73 -25.90 -14.24
CA ALA A 344 -30.09 -26.41 -14.05
C ALA A 344 -30.17 -27.71 -13.23
N ALA A 345 -29.11 -28.53 -13.22
CA ALA A 345 -29.05 -29.74 -12.37
C ALA A 345 -28.76 -29.39 -10.89
N ASP A 346 -28.00 -28.33 -10.63
CA ASP A 346 -27.75 -27.84 -9.26
C ASP A 346 -29.01 -27.19 -8.67
N LEU A 347 -29.79 -26.48 -9.49
CA LEU A 347 -31.11 -26.00 -9.09
C LEU A 347 -32.08 -27.15 -8.74
N GLU A 348 -31.99 -28.31 -9.42
CA GLU A 348 -32.77 -29.51 -9.04
C GLU A 348 -32.21 -30.21 -7.79
N ALA A 349 -30.90 -30.16 -7.56
CA ALA A 349 -30.23 -30.84 -6.45
C ALA A 349 -30.23 -30.07 -5.11
N TYR A 350 -30.08 -28.75 -5.16
CA TYR A 350 -29.86 -27.89 -3.99
C TYR A 350 -30.88 -26.74 -3.84
N GLY A 351 -31.76 -26.52 -4.84
CA GLY A 351 -32.72 -25.41 -4.85
C GLY A 351 -33.78 -25.40 -3.74
N ASP A 352 -33.91 -26.50 -2.98
CA ASP A 352 -34.76 -26.60 -1.77
C ASP A 352 -34.03 -26.16 -0.48
N SER A 353 -32.74 -25.77 -0.55
CA SER A 353 -31.94 -25.28 0.60
C SER A 353 -32.23 -23.81 0.91
N ASP A 354 -32.01 -23.40 2.17
CA ASP A 354 -32.06 -21.99 2.60
C ASP A 354 -30.92 -21.16 1.97
N SER A 355 -29.85 -21.81 1.50
CA SER A 355 -28.85 -21.25 0.58
C SER A 355 -28.36 -22.35 -0.39
N PRO A 356 -28.89 -22.40 -1.63
CA PRO A 356 -28.54 -23.43 -2.60
C PRO A 356 -27.05 -23.47 -2.97
N SER A 357 -26.41 -22.31 -3.12
CA SER A 357 -24.97 -22.19 -3.43
C SER A 357 -24.10 -22.70 -2.29
N ALA A 358 -24.39 -22.32 -1.03
CA ALA A 358 -23.67 -22.85 0.13
C ALA A 358 -23.75 -24.38 0.21
N SER A 359 -24.94 -24.97 0.04
CA SER A 359 -25.11 -26.43 0.04
C SER A 359 -24.39 -27.12 -1.12
N ALA A 360 -24.37 -26.50 -2.31
CA ALA A 360 -23.66 -27.02 -3.48
C ALA A 360 -22.13 -27.06 -3.25
N GLN A 361 -21.57 -25.95 -2.74
CA GLN A 361 -20.17 -25.81 -2.38
C GLN A 361 -19.77 -26.78 -1.24
N ALA A 362 -20.57 -26.87 -0.17
CA ALA A 362 -20.34 -27.80 0.93
C ALA A 362 -20.37 -29.28 0.49
N SER A 363 -21.22 -29.64 -0.48
CA SER A 363 -21.23 -30.98 -1.09
C SER A 363 -19.94 -31.29 -1.85
N LEU A 364 -19.35 -30.29 -2.51
CA LEU A 364 -18.08 -30.44 -3.23
C LEU A 364 -16.90 -30.56 -2.24
N LEU A 365 -16.82 -29.68 -1.24
CA LEU A 365 -15.82 -29.72 -0.18
C LEU A 365 -15.84 -31.05 0.57
N THR A 366 -17.03 -31.58 0.88
CA THR A 366 -17.19 -32.91 1.48
C THR A 366 -16.58 -34.01 0.60
N ALA A 367 -16.90 -34.00 -0.70
CA ALA A 367 -16.40 -35.02 -1.64
C ALA A 367 -14.87 -34.97 -1.82
N VAL A 368 -14.26 -33.78 -1.81
CA VAL A 368 -12.80 -33.61 -1.88
C VAL A 368 -12.14 -34.00 -0.55
N SER A 369 -12.69 -33.55 0.59
CA SER A 369 -12.19 -33.86 1.92
C SER A 369 -12.16 -35.37 2.19
N ASP A 370 -13.23 -36.09 1.87
CA ASP A 370 -13.29 -37.57 2.01
C ASP A 370 -12.20 -38.28 1.19
N GLN A 371 -11.84 -37.74 0.01
CA GLN A 371 -10.79 -38.31 -0.84
C GLN A 371 -9.37 -37.99 -0.39
N LEU A 372 -9.16 -36.85 0.27
CA LEU A 372 -7.87 -36.50 0.88
C LEU A 372 -7.66 -37.27 2.19
N ALA A 373 -8.71 -37.43 3.00
CA ALA A 373 -8.65 -38.09 4.31
C ALA A 373 -8.17 -39.56 4.28
N VAL A 374 -8.28 -40.25 3.14
CA VAL A 374 -7.77 -41.62 2.96
C VAL A 374 -6.31 -41.69 2.49
N ARG A 375 -5.68 -40.57 2.16
CA ARG A 375 -4.30 -40.51 1.63
C ARG A 375 -3.28 -40.25 2.76
N PRO A 376 -2.27 -41.11 2.95
CA PRO A 376 -1.22 -40.86 3.94
C PRO A 376 -0.48 -39.55 3.67
N GLY A 377 -0.38 -38.70 4.70
CA GLY A 377 0.31 -37.41 4.62
C GLY A 377 -0.49 -36.27 4.01
N ALA A 378 -1.79 -36.45 3.72
CA ALA A 378 -2.65 -35.34 3.34
C ALA A 378 -2.83 -34.37 4.53
N ARG A 379 -2.72 -33.06 4.25
CA ARG A 379 -3.03 -31.97 5.18
C ARG A 379 -4.51 -31.56 5.04
N PRO A 380 -5.08 -30.82 6.02
CA PRO A 380 -6.43 -30.26 5.92
C PRO A 380 -6.69 -29.52 4.61
N LEU A 381 -7.90 -29.69 4.07
CA LEU A 381 -8.38 -28.97 2.90
C LEU A 381 -8.59 -27.49 3.29
N LEU A 382 -8.12 -26.56 2.45
CA LEU A 382 -8.43 -25.14 2.59
C LEU A 382 -9.66 -24.79 1.75
N THR A 383 -10.41 -23.76 2.16
CA THR A 383 -11.43 -23.13 1.33
C THR A 383 -11.51 -21.64 1.64
N VAL A 384 -11.91 -20.83 0.65
CA VAL A 384 -12.45 -19.49 0.86
C VAL A 384 -13.91 -19.53 0.40
N PRO A 385 -14.87 -19.11 1.24
CA PRO A 385 -16.28 -19.04 0.87
C PRO A 385 -16.54 -17.85 -0.08
N THR A 386 -17.75 -17.75 -0.64
CA THR A 386 -18.15 -16.60 -1.47
C THR A 386 -18.41 -15.35 -0.65
N GLU A 387 -18.98 -15.48 0.56
CA GLU A 387 -19.00 -14.41 1.56
C GLU A 387 -17.80 -14.60 2.51
N TYR A 388 -16.66 -14.00 2.17
CA TYR A 388 -15.37 -14.21 2.86
C TYR A 388 -14.90 -13.07 3.77
N SER A 389 -15.60 -11.94 3.78
CA SER A 389 -15.32 -10.79 4.65
C SER A 389 -16.46 -10.52 5.63
N GLY A 390 -16.18 -9.74 6.67
CA GLY A 390 -17.18 -9.27 7.62
C GLY A 390 -17.63 -10.31 8.65
N LEU A 391 -18.62 -9.90 9.46
CA LEU A 391 -19.13 -10.64 10.63
C LEU A 391 -20.64 -10.93 10.52
N ALA A 392 -21.22 -10.77 9.33
CA ALA A 392 -22.66 -10.89 9.12
C ALA A 392 -23.12 -12.36 9.10
N THR A 393 -24.10 -12.69 9.95
CA THR A 393 -24.83 -13.97 9.83
C THR A 393 -25.87 -13.85 8.71
N THR A 394 -25.62 -14.49 7.57
CA THR A 394 -26.51 -14.56 6.41
C THR A 394 -27.09 -15.98 6.27
N SER A 395 -28.00 -16.19 5.31
CA SER A 395 -28.41 -17.56 4.95
C SER A 395 -27.23 -18.37 4.41
N TYR A 396 -26.32 -17.74 3.68
CA TYR A 396 -25.15 -18.39 3.08
C TYR A 396 -24.14 -18.79 4.15
N THR A 397 -23.67 -17.88 5.01
CA THR A 397 -22.70 -18.22 6.07
C THR A 397 -23.25 -19.27 7.03
N THR A 398 -24.55 -19.17 7.39
CA THR A 398 -25.22 -20.15 8.26
C THR A 398 -25.22 -21.56 7.65
N VAL A 399 -25.56 -21.71 6.37
CA VAL A 399 -25.63 -23.03 5.70
C VAL A 399 -24.22 -23.57 5.43
N PHE A 400 -23.30 -22.73 4.95
CA PHE A 400 -21.92 -23.12 4.65
C PHE A 400 -21.22 -23.63 5.93
N ALA A 401 -21.24 -22.85 7.01
CA ALA A 401 -20.66 -23.23 8.30
C ALA A 401 -21.26 -24.54 8.87
N ALA A 402 -22.55 -24.79 8.65
CA ALA A 402 -23.24 -25.98 9.15
C ALA A 402 -23.01 -27.25 8.32
N GLU A 403 -22.84 -27.13 7.00
CA GLU A 403 -22.74 -28.28 6.08
C GLU A 403 -21.31 -28.66 5.68
N VAL A 404 -20.34 -27.73 5.76
CA VAL A 404 -18.92 -28.00 5.48
C VAL A 404 -18.31 -28.96 6.53
N PRO A 405 -17.42 -29.89 6.16
CA PRO A 405 -16.77 -30.78 7.13
C PRO A 405 -15.89 -30.01 8.13
N ARG A 406 -16.05 -30.29 9.43
CA ARG A 406 -15.33 -29.65 10.57
C ARG A 406 -13.79 -29.71 10.59
N GLY A 407 -13.17 -30.33 9.58
CA GLY A 407 -11.72 -30.39 9.40
C GLY A 407 -11.22 -29.57 8.19
N VAL A 408 -12.10 -28.87 7.49
CA VAL A 408 -11.74 -27.89 6.45
C VAL A 408 -11.36 -26.59 7.13
N VAL A 409 -10.25 -25.98 6.70
CA VAL A 409 -9.83 -24.65 7.16
C VAL A 409 -10.53 -23.61 6.29
N VAL A 410 -11.18 -22.63 6.91
CA VAL A 410 -11.93 -21.57 6.22
C VAL A 410 -11.10 -20.28 6.26
N TYR A 411 -10.88 -19.67 5.09
CA TYR A 411 -10.29 -18.34 4.99
C TYR A 411 -11.33 -17.25 5.23
N TRP A 412 -10.89 -16.18 5.91
CA TRP A 412 -11.63 -14.95 6.16
C TRP A 412 -10.67 -13.75 6.05
N THR A 413 -11.11 -12.62 5.50
CA THR A 413 -10.22 -11.45 5.25
C THR A 413 -10.19 -10.42 6.38
N GLY A 414 -10.99 -10.62 7.42
CA GLY A 414 -11.23 -9.64 8.48
C GLY A 414 -12.61 -8.98 8.37
N PRO A 415 -12.88 -7.93 9.16
CA PRO A 415 -14.12 -7.15 9.08
C PRO A 415 -14.46 -6.66 7.66
N ASP A 416 -13.43 -6.39 6.85
CA ASP A 416 -13.54 -5.91 5.47
C ASP A 416 -12.69 -6.78 4.51
N VAL A 417 -12.76 -6.50 3.21
CA VAL A 417 -11.92 -7.19 2.21
C VAL A 417 -10.45 -6.80 2.39
N VAL A 418 -10.18 -5.50 2.54
CA VAL A 418 -8.89 -4.96 2.99
C VAL A 418 -9.14 -4.39 4.39
N SER A 419 -8.86 -5.18 5.43
CA SER A 419 -9.14 -4.78 6.81
C SER A 419 -8.04 -3.88 7.36
N ASP A 420 -8.39 -2.67 7.82
CA ASP A 420 -7.46 -1.79 8.55
C ASP A 420 -6.98 -2.44 9.85
N THR A 421 -7.90 -3.13 10.52
CA THR A 421 -7.73 -3.74 11.82
C THR A 421 -8.41 -5.11 11.88
N ILE A 422 -7.77 -6.05 12.59
CA ILE A 422 -8.34 -7.35 12.94
C ILE A 422 -8.10 -7.52 14.45
N THR A 423 -9.13 -7.24 15.24
CA THR A 423 -9.08 -7.32 16.70
C THR A 423 -9.33 -8.73 17.23
N ASP A 424 -8.94 -8.98 18.48
CA ASP A 424 -9.24 -10.24 19.17
C ASP A 424 -10.76 -10.52 19.25
N GLU A 425 -11.57 -9.48 19.50
CA GLU A 425 -13.04 -9.53 19.53
C GLU A 425 -13.62 -9.88 18.15
N ALA A 426 -13.15 -9.24 17.07
CA ALA A 426 -13.62 -9.52 15.71
C ALA A 426 -13.23 -10.93 15.24
N ALA A 427 -12.00 -11.37 15.54
CA ALA A 427 -11.53 -12.71 15.23
C ALA A 427 -12.30 -13.79 16.03
N ALA A 428 -12.64 -13.52 17.30
CA ALA A 428 -13.47 -14.42 18.11
C ALA A 428 -14.90 -14.54 17.56
N ASP A 429 -15.51 -13.43 17.14
CA ASP A 429 -16.84 -13.43 16.51
C ASP A 429 -16.83 -14.15 15.16
N ALA A 430 -15.78 -13.98 14.33
CA ALA A 430 -15.60 -14.72 13.09
C ALA A 430 -15.41 -16.23 13.34
N ALA A 431 -14.58 -16.61 14.32
CA ALA A 431 -14.37 -18.01 14.68
C ALA A 431 -15.66 -18.66 15.20
N ALA A 432 -16.50 -17.90 15.92
CA ALA A 432 -17.82 -18.35 16.38
C ALA A 432 -18.86 -18.41 15.25
N LEU A 433 -18.79 -17.54 14.24
CA LEU A 433 -19.63 -17.55 13.04
C LEU A 433 -19.37 -18.80 12.19
N TRP A 434 -18.10 -19.10 11.93
CA TRP A 434 -17.71 -20.23 11.09
C TRP A 434 -17.72 -21.58 11.81
N ASP A 435 -17.34 -21.65 13.10
CA ASP A 435 -17.24 -22.91 13.88
C ASP A 435 -16.35 -23.96 13.17
N HIS A 436 -15.28 -23.48 12.53
CA HIS A 436 -14.24 -24.21 11.81
C HIS A 436 -12.85 -23.64 12.18
N PRO A 437 -11.74 -24.36 11.91
CA PRO A 437 -10.42 -23.75 11.95
C PRO A 437 -10.35 -22.54 11.02
N LEU A 438 -10.18 -21.34 11.58
CA LEU A 438 -10.21 -20.08 10.84
C LEU A 438 -8.80 -19.66 10.44
N ALA A 439 -8.56 -19.38 9.17
CA ALA A 439 -7.31 -18.78 8.69
C ALA A 439 -7.58 -17.35 8.19
N ILE A 440 -6.65 -16.44 8.42
CA ILE A 440 -6.75 -15.09 7.85
C ILE A 440 -6.13 -15.12 6.44
N TRP A 441 -6.90 -14.70 5.44
CA TRP A 441 -6.37 -14.24 4.15
C TRP A 441 -6.14 -12.74 4.34
N ASP A 442 -4.91 -12.34 4.60
CA ASP A 442 -4.64 -10.93 4.87
C ASP A 442 -4.35 -10.20 3.56
N ASN A 443 -5.19 -9.25 3.17
CA ASN A 443 -4.96 -8.41 2.00
C ASN A 443 -3.98 -7.28 2.32
N TYR A 444 -2.76 -7.68 2.72
CA TYR A 444 -1.59 -6.84 2.87
C TYR A 444 -0.33 -7.68 2.60
N PRO A 445 0.64 -7.21 1.79
CA PRO A 445 0.75 -5.89 1.15
C PRO A 445 0.10 -5.76 -0.25
N VAL A 446 -0.84 -6.61 -0.66
CA VAL A 446 -1.43 -6.58 -2.03
C VAL A 446 -1.86 -5.17 -2.49
N ASN A 447 -1.51 -4.85 -3.74
CA ASN A 447 -1.70 -3.55 -4.39
C ASN A 447 -2.40 -3.66 -5.75
N ASP A 448 -3.08 -4.77 -6.06
CA ASP A 448 -3.67 -5.02 -7.38
C ASP A 448 -4.81 -4.04 -7.73
N PHE A 449 -5.53 -3.55 -6.72
CA PHE A 449 -6.50 -2.45 -6.79
C PHE A 449 -5.85 -1.07 -6.95
N ALA A 450 -4.59 -0.90 -6.53
CA ALA A 450 -3.82 0.34 -6.61
C ALA A 450 -2.41 0.11 -7.23
N PRO A 451 -2.31 -0.43 -8.47
CA PRO A 451 -1.08 -1.05 -9.00
C PRO A 451 0.07 -0.07 -9.24
N ALA A 452 -0.20 1.23 -9.12
CA ALA A 452 0.80 2.28 -9.18
C ALA A 452 1.46 2.59 -7.82
N ARG A 453 0.88 2.17 -6.68
CA ARG A 453 1.46 2.33 -5.34
C ARG A 453 2.21 1.04 -4.97
N LEU A 454 3.23 1.15 -4.12
CA LEU A 454 3.83 0.02 -3.42
C LEU A 454 3.55 0.20 -1.93
N PHE A 455 3.20 -0.89 -1.25
CA PHE A 455 2.87 -0.90 0.18
C PHE A 455 4.01 -1.54 0.97
N MET A 456 5.08 -0.78 1.19
CA MET A 456 6.34 -1.28 1.76
C MET A 456 6.49 -1.07 3.28
N GLY A 457 5.47 -0.56 3.98
CA GLY A 457 5.47 -0.43 5.45
C GLY A 457 5.49 -1.76 6.22
N PRO A 458 5.44 -1.75 7.56
CA PRO A 458 5.24 -2.94 8.38
C PRO A 458 3.77 -3.37 8.48
N LEU A 459 3.50 -4.60 8.90
CA LEU A 459 2.15 -5.00 9.33
C LEU A 459 1.67 -4.15 10.53
N ILE A 460 0.44 -3.66 10.47
CA ILE A 460 -0.23 -2.97 11.58
C ILE A 460 -1.70 -3.42 11.71
N GLY A 461 -2.33 -3.05 12.83
CA GLY A 461 -3.77 -3.26 13.07
C GLY A 461 -4.20 -4.68 13.44
N ARG A 462 -3.28 -5.66 13.53
CA ARG A 462 -3.59 -7.03 13.95
C ARG A 462 -3.26 -7.15 15.44
N ASP A 463 -4.24 -7.51 16.26
CA ASP A 463 -4.03 -7.76 17.69
C ASP A 463 -3.17 -9.01 17.91
N ALA A 464 -2.41 -9.07 19.02
CA ALA A 464 -1.68 -10.26 19.43
C ALA A 464 -2.64 -11.31 20.07
N GLY A 465 -2.29 -12.59 20.00
CA GLY A 465 -3.07 -13.69 20.59
C GLY A 465 -4.30 -14.13 19.79
N LEU A 466 -4.30 -13.95 18.46
CA LEU A 466 -5.44 -14.39 17.61
C LEU A 466 -5.64 -15.92 17.62
N ASP A 467 -4.62 -16.70 17.97
CA ASP A 467 -4.73 -18.16 18.11
C ASP A 467 -5.50 -18.59 19.35
N ASP A 468 -5.41 -17.83 20.45
CA ASP A 468 -6.19 -18.03 21.67
C ASP A 468 -7.71 -17.92 21.41
N VAL A 469 -8.12 -17.20 20.36
CA VAL A 469 -9.53 -17.03 19.94
C VAL A 469 -9.96 -17.90 18.73
N GLY A 470 -9.07 -18.76 18.21
CA GLY A 470 -9.43 -19.80 17.23
C GLY A 470 -8.93 -19.56 15.80
N VAL A 471 -8.12 -18.53 15.57
CA VAL A 471 -7.37 -18.37 14.31
C VAL A 471 -6.22 -19.39 14.29
N VAL A 472 -5.95 -20.06 13.16
CA VAL A 472 -4.81 -21.00 13.04
C VAL A 472 -3.53 -20.33 12.53
N GLY A 473 -3.66 -19.08 12.11
CA GLY A 473 -2.62 -18.25 11.52
C GLY A 473 -3.10 -17.58 10.24
N LEU A 474 -2.15 -17.14 9.42
CA LEU A 474 -2.38 -16.16 8.37
C LEU A 474 -1.63 -16.51 7.08
N SER A 475 -2.23 -16.18 5.94
CA SER A 475 -1.58 -16.14 4.63
C SER A 475 -1.71 -14.74 4.07
N ALA A 476 -0.57 -14.06 3.89
CA ALA A 476 -0.52 -12.70 3.36
C ALA A 476 -0.64 -12.71 1.84
N ASN A 477 -1.54 -11.88 1.30
CA ASN A 477 -1.67 -11.62 -0.12
C ASN A 477 -0.67 -10.52 -0.50
N PRO A 478 0.34 -10.80 -1.35
CA PRO A 478 1.43 -9.90 -1.65
C PRO A 478 1.11 -8.98 -2.84
N MET A 479 2.01 -8.05 -3.14
CA MET A 479 1.93 -7.24 -4.37
C MET A 479 2.23 -8.09 -5.61
N ASN A 480 1.81 -7.62 -6.79
CA ASN A 480 2.32 -8.15 -8.06
C ASN A 480 3.88 -8.10 -8.10
N GLN A 481 4.48 -7.15 -7.39
CA GLN A 481 5.93 -7.00 -7.21
C GLN A 481 6.47 -7.95 -6.14
N ALA A 482 7.04 -9.08 -6.56
CA ALA A 482 7.49 -10.17 -5.69
C ALA A 482 8.65 -9.76 -4.75
N TRP A 483 9.59 -8.96 -5.24
CA TRP A 483 10.77 -8.55 -4.50
C TRP A 483 10.47 -7.34 -3.60
N ALA A 484 9.66 -6.40 -4.08
CA ALA A 484 9.16 -5.31 -3.23
C ALA A 484 8.37 -5.84 -2.02
N SER A 485 7.60 -6.92 -2.21
CA SER A 485 6.81 -7.56 -1.14
C SER A 485 7.66 -8.14 -0.01
N GLN A 486 8.94 -8.42 -0.20
CA GLN A 486 9.77 -9.06 0.84
C GLN A 486 9.94 -8.20 2.09
N VAL A 487 9.92 -6.86 1.98
CA VAL A 487 10.01 -5.96 3.14
C VAL A 487 8.78 -6.09 4.05
N PRO A 488 7.54 -5.80 3.61
CA PRO A 488 6.34 -6.00 4.44
C PRO A 488 6.15 -7.45 4.88
N LEU A 489 6.36 -8.43 3.98
CA LEU A 489 6.19 -9.87 4.31
C LEU A 489 7.15 -10.33 5.41
N ALA A 490 8.38 -9.83 5.48
CA ALA A 490 9.29 -10.15 6.57
C ALA A 490 8.72 -9.69 7.92
N THR A 491 8.03 -8.53 7.95
CA THR A 491 7.37 -8.06 9.17
C THR A 491 6.11 -8.86 9.54
N VAL A 492 5.39 -9.38 8.54
CA VAL A 492 4.28 -10.33 8.77
C VAL A 492 4.82 -11.62 9.40
N LEU A 493 5.90 -12.20 8.88
CA LEU A 493 6.51 -13.40 9.44
C LEU A 493 7.09 -13.17 10.85
N ASP A 494 7.58 -11.97 11.14
CA ASP A 494 8.02 -11.56 12.48
C ASP A 494 6.86 -11.53 13.48
N PHE A 495 5.73 -10.90 13.11
CA PHE A 495 4.50 -10.89 13.91
C PHE A 495 3.95 -12.31 14.14
N LEU A 496 3.80 -13.12 13.10
CA LEU A 496 3.24 -14.48 13.21
C LEU A 496 4.13 -15.45 14.01
N TRP A 497 5.41 -15.12 14.20
CA TRP A 497 6.33 -15.86 15.04
C TRP A 497 6.32 -15.39 16.51
N ASN A 498 6.28 -14.07 16.75
CA ASN A 498 6.40 -13.48 18.09
C ASN A 498 5.65 -12.14 18.21
N ASP A 499 4.33 -12.23 18.14
CA ASP A 499 3.36 -11.14 18.26
C ASP A 499 3.46 -10.34 19.57
N ASP A 500 3.63 -11.00 20.72
CA ASP A 500 3.87 -10.39 22.04
C ASP A 500 5.00 -9.34 22.06
N ALA A 501 6.03 -9.57 21.23
CA ALA A 501 7.24 -8.74 21.15
C ALA A 501 7.30 -7.90 19.86
N TYR A 502 6.23 -7.92 19.05
CA TYR A 502 6.18 -7.23 17.78
C TYR A 502 6.05 -5.70 17.98
N GLU A 503 7.09 -4.98 17.55
CA GLU A 503 7.08 -3.52 17.43
C GLU A 503 7.20 -3.19 15.92
N PRO A 504 6.14 -2.72 15.24
CA PRO A 504 6.09 -2.58 13.78
C PRO A 504 7.33 -1.90 13.18
N GLU A 505 7.70 -0.73 13.67
CA GLU A 505 8.87 0.04 13.22
C GLU A 505 10.20 -0.71 13.38
N ARG A 506 10.38 -1.48 14.47
CA ARG A 506 11.61 -2.25 14.66
C ARG A 506 11.64 -3.48 13.78
N SER A 507 10.48 -4.09 13.55
CA SER A 507 10.35 -5.18 12.58
C SER A 507 10.68 -4.68 11.19
N TRP A 508 10.21 -3.50 10.82
CA TRP A 508 10.47 -2.85 9.55
C TRP A 508 11.95 -2.51 9.34
N ASP A 509 12.60 -1.89 10.32
CA ASP A 509 14.05 -1.64 10.28
C ASP A 509 14.86 -2.95 10.14
N ARG A 510 14.44 -4.04 10.80
CA ARG A 510 15.04 -5.38 10.62
C ARG A 510 14.81 -5.94 9.22
N ALA A 511 13.58 -5.86 8.71
CA ALA A 511 13.19 -6.33 7.38
C ALA A 511 13.98 -5.63 6.28
N ILE A 512 14.11 -4.31 6.35
CA ILE A 512 14.90 -3.51 5.40
C ILE A 512 16.38 -3.91 5.46
N ARG A 513 16.96 -4.08 6.65
CA ARG A 513 18.34 -4.56 6.78
C ARG A 513 18.51 -5.99 6.26
N TYR A 514 17.53 -6.86 6.42
CA TYR A 514 17.56 -8.22 5.91
C TYR A 514 17.51 -8.23 4.36
N VAL A 515 16.51 -7.57 3.74
CA VAL A 515 16.35 -7.50 2.27
C VAL A 515 17.52 -6.78 1.59
N ALA A 516 18.12 -5.76 2.21
CA ALA A 516 19.33 -5.12 1.72
C ALA A 516 20.61 -5.99 1.85
N GLY A 517 20.53 -7.15 2.49
CA GLY A 517 21.68 -8.02 2.79
C GLY A 517 22.61 -7.47 3.88
N ALA A 518 22.15 -6.52 4.70
CA ALA A 518 22.89 -5.96 5.84
C ALA A 518 22.72 -6.79 7.13
N SER A 519 21.70 -7.65 7.17
CA SER A 519 21.47 -8.72 8.16
C SER A 519 21.20 -10.03 7.43
N GLY A 520 21.46 -11.20 8.04
CA GLY A 520 21.15 -12.51 7.44
C GLY A 520 22.34 -13.26 6.79
N PRO A 521 22.10 -14.36 6.04
CA PRO A 521 23.14 -15.23 5.45
C PRO A 521 24.26 -14.45 4.75
N ASN A 522 23.85 -13.42 4.03
CA ASN A 522 24.67 -12.66 3.10
C ASN A 522 25.43 -11.51 3.81
N GLY A 523 24.81 -10.88 4.83
CA GLY A 523 25.43 -9.82 5.62
C GLY A 523 26.58 -10.27 6.54
N GLY A 524 26.61 -11.56 6.90
CA GLY A 524 27.64 -12.12 7.80
C GLY A 524 29.08 -12.07 7.27
N ARG A 525 29.29 -11.79 5.98
CA ARG A 525 30.60 -11.91 5.31
C ARG A 525 31.44 -10.64 5.31
N VAL A 526 30.82 -9.45 5.33
CA VAL A 526 31.52 -8.17 5.24
C VAL A 526 30.95 -7.18 6.26
N ALA A 527 31.79 -6.68 7.16
CA ALA A 527 31.46 -5.47 7.92
C ALA A 527 31.65 -4.25 7.01
N ASP A 528 30.82 -4.15 5.98
CA ASP A 528 30.89 -3.09 5.00
C ASP A 528 29.94 -1.94 5.34
N ARG A 529 30.46 -0.73 5.32
CA ARG A 529 29.63 0.49 5.36
C ARG A 529 28.69 0.56 4.16
N GLN A 530 28.99 -0.21 3.11
CA GLN A 530 28.26 -0.23 1.86
C GLN A 530 27.14 -1.28 1.81
N ALA A 531 26.96 -2.08 2.87
CA ALA A 531 25.72 -2.82 3.15
C ALA A 531 24.77 -1.95 4.00
N ASP A 532 25.31 -1.22 4.98
CA ASP A 532 24.57 -0.16 5.67
C ASP A 532 24.05 0.89 4.67
N ALA A 533 24.85 1.32 3.69
CA ALA A 533 24.40 2.24 2.65
C ALA A 533 23.27 1.67 1.75
N ALA A 534 23.24 0.37 1.50
CA ALA A 534 22.15 -0.28 0.77
C ALA A 534 20.86 -0.30 1.61
N ALA A 535 20.99 -0.56 2.92
CA ALA A 535 19.87 -0.47 3.86
C ALA A 535 19.39 0.98 4.03
N ASP A 536 20.27 1.98 4.05
CA ASP A 536 19.92 3.40 4.13
C ASP A 536 19.15 3.84 2.86
N ALA A 537 19.61 3.44 1.66
CA ALA A 537 18.93 3.73 0.40
C ALA A 537 17.57 3.01 0.31
N LEU A 538 17.49 1.75 0.72
CA LEU A 538 16.24 1.00 0.79
C LEU A 538 15.28 1.58 1.84
N ARG A 539 15.80 2.12 2.95
CA ARG A 539 14.99 2.82 3.97
C ARG A 539 14.36 4.08 3.42
N VAL A 540 15.12 4.93 2.74
CA VAL A 540 14.59 6.15 2.10
C VAL A 540 13.60 5.80 0.99
N PHE A 541 13.83 4.72 0.24
CA PHE A 541 12.88 4.23 -0.75
C PHE A 541 11.56 3.77 -0.09
N ALA A 542 11.66 2.91 0.94
CA ALA A 542 10.50 2.35 1.63
C ALA A 542 9.72 3.41 2.44
N GLU A 543 10.36 4.48 2.92
CA GLU A 543 9.68 5.67 3.49
C GLU A 543 8.80 6.37 2.45
N MET A 544 9.21 6.39 1.19
CA MET A 544 8.45 6.98 0.08
C MET A 544 7.36 6.05 -0.47
N THR A 545 7.30 4.79 -0.02
CA THR A 545 6.28 3.79 -0.35
C THR A 545 5.68 3.17 0.92
N TYR A 546 5.63 3.96 2.01
CA TYR A 546 5.17 3.50 3.32
C TYR A 546 3.63 3.44 3.42
N GLY A 547 2.95 4.42 2.82
CA GLY A 547 1.49 4.57 2.87
C GLY A 547 0.75 3.41 2.22
N SER A 548 -0.33 2.97 2.85
CA SER A 548 -1.17 1.85 2.39
C SER A 548 -2.49 1.82 3.16
N ASP A 549 -3.45 1.07 2.64
CA ASP A 549 -4.85 1.22 3.04
C ASP A 549 -5.20 0.45 4.32
N ILE A 550 -4.22 -0.22 4.95
CA ILE A 550 -4.33 -0.70 6.35
C ILE A 550 -4.07 0.40 7.41
N GLY A 551 -4.22 1.68 7.04
CA GLY A 551 -4.09 2.83 7.94
C GLY A 551 -2.68 3.43 8.09
N HIS A 552 -1.78 3.18 7.13
CA HIS A 552 -0.44 3.79 7.15
C HIS A 552 -0.46 5.23 6.61
N PRO A 553 0.05 6.23 7.37
CA PRO A 553 0.18 7.60 6.87
C PRO A 553 1.27 7.73 5.81
N GLU A 554 1.11 8.68 4.90
CA GLU A 554 2.12 9.00 3.88
C GLU A 554 3.36 9.67 4.52
N ASN A 555 4.52 9.03 4.37
CA ASN A 555 5.84 9.39 4.92
C ASN A 555 5.80 10.33 6.16
N PRO A 556 5.49 9.81 7.36
CA PRO A 556 5.26 10.64 8.54
C PRO A 556 6.48 11.48 8.96
N TRP A 557 7.71 11.04 8.65
CA TRP A 557 8.91 11.85 8.88
C TRP A 557 8.95 13.07 7.98
N LEU A 558 8.84 12.88 6.66
CA LEU A 558 8.92 13.98 5.70
C LEU A 558 7.77 14.98 5.89
N THR A 559 6.58 14.49 6.22
CA THR A 559 5.40 15.31 6.55
C THR A 559 5.68 16.25 7.73
N GLU A 560 6.29 15.76 8.82
CA GLU A 560 6.69 16.59 9.96
C GLU A 560 7.71 17.67 9.55
N ARG A 561 8.71 17.30 8.73
CA ARG A 561 9.82 18.20 8.37
C ARG A 561 9.44 19.24 7.33
N VAL A 562 8.56 18.92 6.39
CA VAL A 562 7.95 19.91 5.48
C VAL A 562 7.17 20.95 6.29
N ALA A 563 6.27 20.52 7.18
CA ALA A 563 5.49 21.43 8.02
C ALA A 563 6.37 22.31 8.93
N ALA A 564 7.42 21.74 9.53
CA ALA A 564 8.37 22.50 10.35
C ALA A 564 9.17 23.52 9.53
N PHE A 565 9.67 23.16 8.35
CA PHE A 565 10.38 24.08 7.46
C PHE A 565 9.48 25.22 6.97
N GLN A 566 8.22 24.94 6.63
CA GLN A 566 7.23 25.97 6.27
C GLN A 566 6.99 26.96 7.43
N ALA A 567 6.85 26.47 8.66
CA ALA A 567 6.68 27.32 9.84
C ALA A 567 7.95 28.16 10.16
N GLU A 568 9.14 27.59 10.02
CA GLU A 568 10.42 28.33 10.12
C GLU A 568 10.55 29.39 9.01
N TRP A 569 10.12 29.06 7.80
CA TRP A 569 10.14 29.95 6.65
C TRP A 569 9.26 31.19 6.85
N ASP A 570 8.04 31.00 7.33
CA ASP A 570 7.07 32.07 7.64
C ASP A 570 7.47 32.92 8.85
N ALA A 571 8.17 32.32 9.82
CA ALA A 571 8.74 33.04 10.96
C ALA A 571 10.01 33.84 10.62
N GLY A 572 10.71 33.47 9.53
CA GLY A 572 12.01 34.03 9.15
C GLY A 572 13.20 33.44 9.94
N GLU A 573 13.07 32.23 10.49
CA GLU A 573 14.07 31.56 11.34
C GLU A 573 14.60 30.26 10.69
N VAL A 574 15.24 30.38 9.51
CA VAL A 574 15.45 29.28 8.53
C VAL A 574 16.60 28.29 8.76
N ASP A 575 17.40 28.47 9.82
CA ASP A 575 18.73 27.83 9.92
C ASP A 575 18.73 26.36 10.41
N GLY A 576 17.57 25.80 10.76
CA GLY A 576 17.46 24.50 11.45
C GLY A 576 16.95 23.38 10.55
N THR A 577 15.66 23.43 10.19
CA THR A 577 14.98 22.33 9.49
C THR A 577 15.39 22.26 8.01
N ALA A 578 15.89 23.37 7.44
CA ALA A 578 16.35 23.43 6.05
C ALA A 578 17.48 22.43 5.75
N ASP A 579 18.46 22.30 6.65
CA ASP A 579 19.59 21.35 6.52
C ASP A 579 19.11 19.89 6.61
N GLU A 580 18.16 19.58 7.50
CA GLU A 580 17.57 18.24 7.63
C GLU A 580 16.81 17.84 6.36
N LEU A 581 15.99 18.75 5.84
CA LEU A 581 15.15 18.55 4.67
C LEU A 581 15.99 18.44 3.38
N LEU A 582 16.99 19.31 3.20
CA LEU A 582 17.94 19.23 2.09
C LEU A 582 18.70 17.89 2.12
N ALA A 583 19.21 17.48 3.28
CA ALA A 583 19.92 16.21 3.43
C ALA A 583 19.02 14.99 3.18
N TYR A 584 17.71 15.08 3.41
CA TYR A 584 16.76 14.02 3.06
C TYR A 584 16.53 13.96 1.54
N PHE A 585 16.23 15.09 0.90
CA PHE A 585 16.05 15.17 -0.55
C PHE A 585 17.30 14.76 -1.34
N GLU A 586 18.50 15.08 -0.84
CA GLU A 586 19.76 14.59 -1.42
C GLU A 586 19.93 13.07 -1.31
N ARG A 587 19.44 12.43 -0.23
CA ARG A 587 19.38 10.96 -0.15
C ARG A 587 18.36 10.38 -1.12
N MET A 588 17.16 10.97 -1.21
CA MET A 588 16.15 10.55 -2.19
C MET A 588 16.70 10.59 -3.62
N ALA A 589 17.41 11.66 -3.99
CA ALA A 589 18.05 11.81 -5.30
C ALA A 589 19.09 10.71 -5.60
N ALA A 590 19.75 10.17 -4.56
CA ALA A 590 20.76 9.12 -4.69
C ALA A 590 20.18 7.69 -4.74
N VAL A 591 18.93 7.47 -4.31
CA VAL A 591 18.26 6.16 -4.22
C VAL A 591 18.45 5.29 -5.48
N PRO A 592 18.21 5.77 -6.72
CA PRO A 592 18.38 4.95 -7.91
C PRO A 592 19.80 4.40 -8.03
N SER A 593 20.80 5.28 -7.97
CA SER A 593 22.20 4.91 -8.13
C SER A 593 22.76 4.08 -6.98
N ASP A 594 22.29 4.30 -5.75
CA ASP A 594 22.76 3.55 -4.58
C ASP A 594 22.16 2.12 -4.54
N LEU A 595 20.91 1.94 -4.96
CA LEU A 595 20.28 0.62 -5.10
C LEU A 595 20.84 -0.15 -6.31
N GLU A 596 21.02 0.49 -7.47
CA GLU A 596 21.71 -0.10 -8.63
C GLU A 596 23.13 -0.58 -8.25
N ALA A 597 23.91 0.28 -7.58
CA ALA A 597 25.26 -0.07 -7.13
C ALA A 597 25.28 -1.07 -5.97
N ALA A 598 24.17 -1.29 -5.25
CA ALA A 598 24.03 -2.40 -4.31
C ALA A 598 23.78 -3.73 -5.05
N ALA A 599 22.84 -3.74 -5.99
CA ALA A 599 22.50 -4.90 -6.81
C ALA A 599 23.68 -5.44 -7.63
N GLU A 600 24.40 -4.58 -8.35
CA GLU A 600 25.58 -4.99 -9.15
C GLU A 600 26.62 -5.75 -8.28
N ARG A 601 26.78 -5.35 -7.02
CA ARG A 601 27.73 -5.98 -6.09
C ARG A 601 27.19 -7.27 -5.48
N GLY A 602 25.87 -7.41 -5.30
CA GLY A 602 25.23 -8.67 -4.90
C GLY A 602 25.54 -9.79 -5.90
N ASP A 603 25.42 -9.49 -7.20
CA ASP A 603 25.79 -10.43 -8.28
C ASP A 603 27.30 -10.75 -8.28
N GLU A 604 28.18 -9.75 -8.15
CA GLU A 604 29.64 -9.99 -8.04
C GLU A 604 30.01 -10.91 -6.86
N LEU A 605 29.25 -10.85 -5.76
CA LEU A 605 29.45 -11.68 -4.57
C LEU A 605 28.75 -13.05 -4.64
N SER A 606 28.17 -13.41 -5.80
CA SER A 606 27.42 -14.66 -6.02
C SER A 606 26.10 -14.77 -5.26
N GLY A 607 25.39 -13.65 -5.12
CA GLY A 607 24.11 -13.56 -4.41
C GLY A 607 24.20 -12.92 -3.02
N ASP A 608 25.40 -12.61 -2.50
CA ASP A 608 25.53 -11.98 -1.19
C ASP A 608 25.13 -10.47 -1.24
N GLY A 609 23.85 -10.12 -1.21
CA GLY A 609 23.39 -8.72 -1.12
C GLY A 609 21.96 -8.49 -1.60
N LEU A 610 21.60 -7.23 -1.88
CA LEU A 610 20.35 -6.87 -2.57
C LEU A 610 20.32 -7.53 -3.96
N SER A 611 19.19 -8.13 -4.31
CA SER A 611 19.01 -8.79 -5.61
C SER A 611 18.91 -7.80 -6.77
N PRO A 612 19.54 -8.04 -7.94
CA PRO A 612 19.26 -7.28 -9.15
C PRO A 612 17.79 -7.32 -9.59
N ALA A 613 17.10 -8.43 -9.32
CA ALA A 613 15.67 -8.56 -9.62
C ALA A 613 14.82 -7.59 -8.78
N PHE A 614 15.24 -7.24 -7.56
CA PHE A 614 14.58 -6.19 -6.77
C PHE A 614 14.60 -4.84 -7.51
N VAL A 615 15.77 -4.46 -8.05
CA VAL A 615 15.92 -3.18 -8.77
C VAL A 615 15.13 -3.16 -10.08
N GLU A 616 14.98 -4.30 -10.76
CA GLU A 616 14.10 -4.46 -11.92
C GLU A 616 12.62 -4.32 -11.53
N ASP A 617 12.20 -5.00 -10.46
CA ASP A 617 10.82 -5.02 -9.92
C ASP A 617 10.33 -3.61 -9.49
N VAL A 618 11.22 -2.78 -8.91
CA VAL A 618 10.89 -1.42 -8.43
C VAL A 618 11.36 -0.27 -9.34
N ALA A 619 11.88 -0.56 -10.53
CA ALA A 619 12.56 0.41 -11.41
C ALA A 619 11.84 1.76 -11.62
N PRO A 620 10.53 1.85 -11.93
CA PRO A 620 9.87 3.14 -12.11
C PRO A 620 9.71 3.91 -10.81
N TRP A 621 9.47 3.24 -9.67
CA TRP A 621 9.30 3.91 -8.37
C TRP A 621 10.60 4.55 -7.90
N ILE A 622 11.74 3.83 -7.96
CA ILE A 622 13.04 4.41 -7.57
C ILE A 622 13.38 5.62 -8.46
N ALA A 623 13.08 5.56 -9.77
CA ALA A 623 13.28 6.69 -10.67
C ALA A 623 12.41 7.91 -10.32
N LYS A 624 11.15 7.72 -9.90
CA LYS A 624 10.28 8.82 -9.44
C LYS A 624 10.78 9.40 -8.11
N VAL A 625 11.18 8.57 -7.15
CA VAL A 625 11.81 9.01 -5.88
C VAL A 625 13.07 9.83 -6.14
N GLY A 626 13.94 9.39 -7.06
CA GLY A 626 15.14 10.11 -7.47
C GLY A 626 14.82 11.50 -8.03
N ALA A 627 13.92 11.58 -9.01
CA ALA A 627 13.52 12.85 -9.62
C ALA A 627 12.82 13.81 -8.64
N LEU A 628 12.01 13.29 -7.70
CA LEU A 628 11.41 14.07 -6.62
C LEU A 628 12.44 14.57 -5.61
N GLY A 629 13.46 13.77 -5.30
CA GLY A 629 14.60 14.18 -4.47
C GLY A 629 15.41 15.30 -5.11
N GLU A 630 15.72 15.18 -6.40
CA GLU A 630 16.36 16.26 -7.17
C GLU A 630 15.53 17.56 -7.14
N ALA A 631 14.22 17.45 -7.31
CA ALA A 631 13.31 18.59 -7.28
C ALA A 631 13.25 19.24 -5.88
N GLY A 632 13.05 18.44 -4.82
CA GLY A 632 12.96 18.94 -3.45
C GLY A 632 14.25 19.60 -2.97
N ALA A 633 15.41 19.01 -3.30
CA ALA A 633 16.72 19.59 -2.96
C ALA A 633 16.93 20.94 -3.68
N ALA A 634 16.57 21.01 -4.96
CA ALA A 634 16.65 22.26 -5.73
C ALA A 634 15.67 23.32 -5.21
N ALA A 635 14.46 22.93 -4.76
CA ALA A 635 13.51 23.85 -4.13
C ALA A 635 14.07 24.49 -2.84
N VAL A 636 14.64 23.68 -1.94
CA VAL A 636 15.25 24.19 -0.69
C VAL A 636 16.42 25.14 -1.00
N ARG A 637 17.33 24.75 -1.91
CA ARG A 637 18.46 25.63 -2.31
C ARG A 637 17.98 26.92 -2.98
N SER A 638 16.98 26.84 -3.84
CA SER A 638 16.35 27.99 -4.51
C SER A 638 15.81 28.99 -3.49
N LEU A 639 15.02 28.53 -2.52
CA LEU A 639 14.41 29.38 -1.50
C LEU A 639 15.45 30.06 -0.60
N LEU A 640 16.44 29.30 -0.09
CA LEU A 640 17.51 29.88 0.75
C LEU A 640 18.33 30.95 0.00
N ALA A 641 18.60 30.74 -1.29
CA ALA A 641 19.32 31.71 -2.12
C ALA A 641 18.45 32.94 -2.46
N ASP A 642 17.16 32.76 -2.75
CA ASP A 642 16.21 33.83 -3.07
C ASP A 642 16.11 34.85 -1.92
N ARG A 643 15.96 34.33 -0.69
CA ARG A 643 15.96 35.12 0.56
C ARG A 643 17.27 35.87 0.77
N THR A 644 18.41 35.20 0.56
CA THR A 644 19.75 35.83 0.68
C THR A 644 19.93 36.97 -0.31
N GLY A 645 19.50 36.79 -1.57
CA GLY A 645 19.54 37.83 -2.60
C GLY A 645 18.58 38.99 -2.36
N GLY A 646 17.53 38.80 -1.55
CA GLY A 646 16.58 39.87 -1.20
C GLY A 646 17.12 40.86 -0.16
N ASP A 647 18.07 40.40 0.68
CA ASP A 647 18.62 41.17 1.79
C ASP A 647 19.91 41.95 1.46
N ASP A 648 20.65 41.59 0.39
CA ASP A 648 21.85 42.31 -0.07
C ASP A 648 21.74 42.79 -1.53
N GLY A 649 22.06 44.07 -1.75
CA GLY A 649 22.11 44.68 -3.09
C GLY A 649 23.52 44.78 -3.68
N GLY A 650 24.46 43.97 -3.17
CA GLY A 650 25.85 43.86 -3.65
C GLY A 650 26.10 42.70 -4.63
N GLU A 651 27.37 42.47 -4.95
CA GLU A 651 27.80 41.33 -5.81
C GLU A 651 27.38 39.98 -5.20
N GLU A 652 27.40 39.84 -3.87
CA GLU A 652 26.97 38.63 -3.16
C GLU A 652 25.45 38.38 -3.30
N GLY A 653 24.64 39.43 -3.44
CA GLY A 653 23.20 39.33 -3.71
C GLY A 653 22.88 38.96 -5.16
N GLU A 654 23.59 39.53 -6.14
CA GLU A 654 23.42 39.21 -7.57
C GLU A 654 23.82 37.74 -7.87
N ASP A 655 24.86 37.23 -7.20
CA ASP A 655 25.24 35.80 -7.25
C ASP A 655 24.17 34.90 -6.57
N ALA A 656 23.57 35.36 -5.46
CA ALA A 656 22.48 34.64 -4.79
C ALA A 656 21.21 34.56 -5.64
N GLU A 657 20.77 35.67 -6.28
CA GLU A 657 19.65 35.66 -7.22
C GLU A 657 19.91 34.75 -8.43
N THR A 658 21.14 34.78 -8.99
CA THR A 658 21.56 33.88 -10.08
C THR A 658 21.43 32.41 -9.66
N THR A 659 21.84 32.10 -8.43
CA THR A 659 21.77 30.74 -7.85
C THR A 659 20.31 30.33 -7.66
N ALA A 660 19.50 31.18 -7.04
CA ALA A 660 18.08 30.96 -6.80
C ALA A 660 17.31 30.67 -8.10
N TRP A 661 17.52 31.51 -9.12
CA TRP A 661 16.93 31.31 -10.45
C TRP A 661 17.35 29.98 -11.09
N THR A 662 18.63 29.61 -10.98
CA THR A 662 19.16 28.38 -11.60
C THR A 662 18.63 27.12 -10.90
N GLU A 663 18.65 27.09 -9.57
CA GLU A 663 18.05 26.00 -8.78
C GLU A 663 16.54 25.93 -9.02
N ARG A 664 15.86 27.07 -9.20
CA ARG A 664 14.43 27.09 -9.56
C ARG A 664 14.15 26.41 -10.89
N GLN A 665 14.96 26.66 -11.92
CA GLN A 665 14.83 25.96 -13.20
C GLN A 665 15.14 24.46 -13.09
N ALA A 666 16.12 24.08 -12.25
CA ALA A 666 16.43 22.68 -11.97
C ALA A 666 15.27 21.96 -11.26
N MET A 667 14.62 22.63 -10.30
CA MET A 667 13.42 22.16 -9.60
C MET A 667 12.29 21.82 -10.59
N GLU A 668 11.91 22.77 -11.46
CA GLU A 668 10.83 22.54 -12.44
C GLU A 668 11.19 21.43 -13.44
N ALA A 669 12.46 21.36 -13.88
CA ALA A 669 12.91 20.31 -14.79
C ALA A 669 12.91 18.91 -14.14
N ALA A 670 13.19 18.81 -12.84
CA ALA A 670 13.16 17.56 -12.08
C ALA A 670 11.71 17.15 -11.76
N ALA A 671 10.86 18.08 -11.34
CA ALA A 671 9.43 17.86 -11.15
C ALA A 671 8.75 17.36 -12.44
N ALA A 672 9.08 17.94 -13.60
CA ALA A 672 8.58 17.50 -14.90
C ALA A 672 9.08 16.10 -15.30
N ARG A 673 10.27 15.65 -14.83
CA ARG A 673 10.70 14.25 -14.97
C ARG A 673 9.89 13.32 -14.08
N ALA A 674 9.68 13.69 -12.81
CA ALA A 674 8.91 12.90 -11.86
C ALA A 674 7.44 12.71 -12.31
N GLY A 675 6.78 13.76 -12.79
CA GLY A 675 5.42 13.71 -13.34
C GLY A 675 5.29 13.02 -14.69
N ALA A 676 6.40 12.61 -15.32
CA ALA A 676 6.38 11.76 -16.51
C ALA A 676 6.49 10.26 -16.18
N ILE A 677 6.59 9.89 -14.90
CA ILE A 677 6.75 8.51 -14.45
C ILE A 677 5.44 8.01 -13.83
N ALA A 678 4.98 6.88 -14.38
CA ALA A 678 3.63 6.33 -14.30
C ALA A 678 3.32 5.52 -13.03
N VAL A 679 3.85 5.94 -11.88
CA VAL A 679 3.70 5.27 -10.57
C VAL A 679 3.63 6.28 -9.44
N ASP A 680 3.19 5.93 -8.23
CA ASP A 680 3.02 6.85 -7.12
C ASP A 680 3.86 6.53 -5.89
N VAL A 681 4.23 7.60 -5.18
CA VAL A 681 5.09 7.62 -4.00
C VAL A 681 4.68 8.76 -3.06
N ALA A 682 4.63 8.48 -1.76
CA ALA A 682 4.32 9.40 -0.65
C ALA A 682 3.07 10.29 -0.86
N GLY A 683 1.98 9.76 -1.45
CA GLY A 683 0.69 10.46 -1.61
C GLY A 683 0.74 11.89 -2.17
N GLY A 684 1.71 12.22 -3.02
CA GLY A 684 1.87 13.58 -3.56
C GLY A 684 2.51 14.60 -2.60
N LEU A 685 2.94 14.21 -1.40
CA LEU A 685 3.56 15.08 -0.37
C LEU A 685 4.67 15.99 -0.93
N VAL A 686 5.56 15.44 -1.78
CA VAL A 686 6.64 16.23 -2.39
C VAL A 686 6.09 17.20 -3.45
N ALA A 687 5.04 16.83 -4.18
CA ALA A 687 4.40 17.75 -5.12
C ALA A 687 3.79 18.96 -4.39
N GLY A 688 3.07 18.73 -3.29
CA GLY A 688 2.55 19.80 -2.42
C GLY A 688 3.65 20.68 -1.82
N PHE A 689 4.78 20.10 -1.40
CA PHE A 689 5.96 20.89 -1.00
C PHE A 689 6.51 21.76 -2.14
N LEU A 690 6.60 21.22 -3.36
CA LEU A 690 7.06 21.97 -4.53
C LEU A 690 6.09 23.10 -4.88
N ASP A 691 4.77 22.89 -4.79
CA ASP A 691 3.73 23.91 -4.99
C ASP A 691 3.77 25.04 -3.96
N TRP A 692 3.98 24.69 -2.68
CA TRP A 692 4.30 25.69 -1.67
C TRP A 692 5.58 26.45 -2.01
N ALA A 693 6.65 25.76 -2.45
CA ALA A 693 7.90 26.42 -2.86
C ALA A 693 7.76 27.29 -4.12
N ARG A 694 6.74 27.07 -4.97
CA ARG A 694 6.33 28.02 -6.05
C ARG A 694 5.73 29.29 -5.47
N SER A 695 4.88 29.15 -4.47
CA SER A 695 4.18 30.27 -3.84
C SER A 695 5.05 31.09 -2.87
N ALA A 696 6.07 30.46 -2.27
CA ALA A 696 6.98 31.07 -1.30
C ALA A 696 8.16 31.85 -1.92
N SER A 697 8.40 31.72 -3.23
CA SER A 697 9.51 32.38 -3.93
C SER A 697 9.15 33.79 -4.40
N THR A 698 10.14 34.68 -4.34
CA THR A 698 10.10 36.09 -4.77
C THR A 698 10.94 36.36 -6.02
N LEU A 699 11.27 35.31 -6.81
CA LEU A 699 12.03 35.45 -8.06
C LEU A 699 11.21 36.06 -9.20
N VAL A 700 9.90 35.83 -9.22
CA VAL A 700 8.94 36.46 -10.13
C VAL A 700 7.71 36.80 -9.29
N GLU A 701 7.44 38.08 -9.08
CA GLU A 701 6.31 38.54 -8.25
C GLU A 701 5.31 39.32 -9.10
N LEU A 702 4.06 38.88 -9.13
CA LEU A 702 2.96 39.64 -9.72
C LEU A 702 2.50 40.72 -8.72
N THR A 703 3.07 41.92 -8.82
CA THR A 703 2.88 43.00 -7.84
C THR A 703 1.63 43.85 -8.08
N ALA A 704 1.00 43.72 -9.25
CA ALA A 704 -0.33 44.23 -9.54
C ALA A 704 -1.09 43.29 -10.49
N PRO A 705 -2.44 43.23 -10.42
CA PRO A 705 -3.28 43.79 -9.35
C PRO A 705 -3.12 43.03 -8.02
N PRO A 706 -3.38 43.65 -6.86
CA PRO A 706 -3.42 42.93 -5.59
C PRO A 706 -4.61 41.94 -5.53
N PRO A 707 -4.57 40.89 -4.68
CA PRO A 707 -5.72 40.01 -4.48
C PRO A 707 -6.90 40.78 -3.88
N GLY A 708 -8.12 40.47 -4.33
CA GLY A 708 -9.35 41.11 -3.83
C GLY A 708 -10.52 41.13 -4.82
N GLU A 709 -11.55 41.87 -4.43
CA GLU A 709 -12.80 42.09 -5.19
C GLU A 709 -12.71 43.32 -6.11
N TYR A 710 -13.25 43.19 -7.31
CA TYR A 710 -13.29 44.23 -8.35
C TYR A 710 -14.69 44.34 -8.98
N GLU A 711 -14.99 45.52 -9.52
CA GLU A 711 -16.25 45.78 -10.23
C GLU A 711 -16.22 45.19 -11.65
N VAL A 712 -17.35 44.66 -12.13
CA VAL A 712 -17.49 44.13 -13.49
C VAL A 712 -17.23 45.24 -14.53
N GLY A 713 -16.39 44.94 -15.53
CA GLY A 713 -15.92 45.90 -16.53
C GLY A 713 -14.76 46.79 -16.06
N ALA A 714 -14.06 46.41 -14.99
CA ALA A 714 -12.83 47.08 -14.58
C ALA A 714 -11.70 46.93 -15.63
N ASP A 715 -10.79 47.91 -15.67
CA ASP A 715 -9.52 47.79 -16.38
C ASP A 715 -8.42 47.48 -15.34
N LEU A 716 -7.76 46.33 -15.46
CA LEU A 716 -6.69 45.88 -14.57
C LEU A 716 -5.33 45.97 -15.27
N THR A 717 -4.35 46.61 -14.63
CA THR A 717 -2.94 46.53 -15.03
C THR A 717 -2.28 45.38 -14.27
N LEU A 718 -1.66 44.47 -15.01
CA LEU A 718 -0.80 43.42 -14.49
C LEU A 718 0.66 43.90 -14.57
N THR A 719 1.40 43.78 -13.47
CA THR A 719 2.80 44.20 -13.37
C THR A 719 3.59 43.11 -12.67
N ALA A 720 4.75 42.74 -13.22
CA ALA A 720 5.62 41.73 -12.64
C ALA A 720 7.05 42.25 -12.40
N ASP A 721 7.55 42.05 -11.19
CA ASP A 721 8.95 42.22 -10.84
C ASP A 721 9.69 40.88 -10.99
N VAL A 722 10.94 40.93 -11.48
CA VAL A 722 11.73 39.73 -11.79
C VAL A 722 13.15 39.88 -11.23
N ARG A 723 13.57 38.90 -10.43
CA ARG A 723 14.87 38.80 -9.77
C ARG A 723 15.60 37.56 -10.30
N SER A 724 16.48 37.77 -11.27
CA SER A 724 17.19 36.70 -11.98
C SER A 724 18.72 36.82 -11.90
N GLY A 725 19.24 37.79 -11.13
CA GLY A 725 20.66 38.12 -11.06
C GLY A 725 21.26 38.33 -12.45
N THR A 726 22.27 37.54 -12.78
CA THR A 726 22.98 37.60 -14.07
C THR A 726 22.27 36.88 -15.23
N VAL A 727 21.15 36.17 -14.98
CA VAL A 727 20.41 35.45 -16.01
C VAL A 727 19.53 36.41 -16.82
N ALA A 728 19.74 36.43 -18.13
CA ALA A 728 19.04 37.35 -19.04
C ALA A 728 17.62 36.84 -19.39
N VAL A 729 16.62 37.55 -18.86
CA VAL A 729 15.19 37.39 -19.21
C VAL A 729 14.95 37.90 -20.64
N ALA A 730 14.15 37.14 -21.40
CA ALA A 730 13.78 37.41 -22.79
C ALA A 730 12.33 37.90 -22.94
N ASP A 731 11.39 37.34 -22.15
CA ASP A 731 10.00 37.77 -22.09
C ASP A 731 9.35 37.46 -20.74
N VAL A 732 8.28 38.19 -20.40
CA VAL A 732 7.35 37.89 -19.32
C VAL A 732 5.94 37.81 -19.90
N THR A 733 5.26 36.67 -19.74
CA THR A 733 3.88 36.47 -20.19
C THR A 733 2.92 36.38 -19.00
N PHE A 734 1.80 37.09 -19.08
CA PHE A 734 0.76 37.17 -18.05
C PHE A 734 -0.44 36.30 -18.42
N TYR A 735 -1.07 35.67 -17.44
CA TYR A 735 -2.16 34.71 -17.61
C TYR A 735 -3.33 34.94 -16.64
N ALA A 736 -4.53 34.51 -17.02
CA ALA A 736 -5.68 34.26 -16.17
C ALA A 736 -6.15 32.82 -16.36
N GLY A 737 -5.91 31.95 -15.36
CA GLY A 737 -6.05 30.50 -15.53
C GLY A 737 -5.21 30.01 -16.72
N VAL A 738 -5.83 29.31 -17.66
CA VAL A 738 -5.18 28.85 -18.90
C VAL A 738 -5.07 29.93 -19.99
N THR A 739 -5.64 31.12 -19.81
CA THR A 739 -5.75 32.15 -20.85
C THR A 739 -4.59 33.16 -20.80
N PRO A 740 -3.76 33.30 -21.86
CA PRO A 740 -2.74 34.35 -21.91
C PRO A 740 -3.36 35.73 -22.14
N LEU A 741 -3.02 36.70 -21.29
CA LEU A 741 -3.51 38.08 -21.35
C LEU A 741 -2.56 39.01 -22.13
N GLY A 742 -1.25 38.77 -22.07
CA GLY A 742 -0.25 39.58 -22.77
C GLY A 742 1.19 39.13 -22.50
N THR A 743 2.13 39.62 -23.31
CA THR A 743 3.56 39.36 -23.17
C THR A 743 4.34 40.66 -23.34
N ASP A 744 5.31 40.90 -22.46
CA ASP A 744 6.26 42.01 -22.52
C ASP A 744 7.71 41.49 -22.54
N ALA A 745 8.63 42.26 -23.13
CA ALA A 745 10.04 41.89 -23.31
C ALA A 745 11.02 42.98 -22.84
N GLU A 746 10.53 44.11 -22.32
CA GLU A 746 11.38 45.18 -21.76
C GLU A 746 10.87 45.58 -20.36
N ALA A 747 11.72 45.52 -19.33
CA ALA A 747 11.34 45.92 -17.99
C ALA A 747 11.10 47.45 -17.86
N PRO A 748 10.12 47.93 -17.05
CA PRO A 748 9.22 47.16 -16.19
C PRO A 748 8.16 46.41 -16.99
N TYR A 749 7.93 45.13 -16.66
CA TYR A 749 7.05 44.26 -17.42
C TYR A 749 5.58 44.52 -17.07
N GLU A 750 4.79 44.93 -18.06
CA GLU A 750 3.38 45.28 -17.86
C GLU A 750 2.45 44.69 -18.93
N ALA A 751 1.24 44.30 -18.51
CA ALA A 751 0.13 43.97 -19.42
C ALA A 751 -1.15 44.67 -18.96
N ALA A 752 -2.03 45.02 -19.91
CA ALA A 752 -3.31 45.64 -19.62
C ALA A 752 -4.46 44.69 -19.98
N TRP A 753 -5.33 44.40 -19.02
CA TRP A 753 -6.53 43.61 -19.20
C TRP A 753 -7.76 44.50 -18.99
N THR A 754 -8.42 44.85 -20.09
CA THR A 754 -9.51 45.85 -20.12
C THR A 754 -10.89 45.21 -20.19
N ASP A 755 -11.90 45.86 -19.63
CA ASP A 755 -13.31 45.41 -19.64
C ASP A 755 -13.47 43.99 -19.08
N VAL A 756 -12.91 43.75 -17.89
CA VAL A 756 -12.85 42.41 -17.27
C VAL A 756 -14.26 41.90 -16.92
N PRO A 757 -14.66 40.69 -17.39
CA PRO A 757 -15.97 40.11 -17.09
C PRO A 757 -16.17 39.75 -15.61
N GLU A 758 -17.40 39.35 -15.27
CA GLU A 758 -17.68 38.68 -13.99
C GLU A 758 -17.04 37.28 -13.96
N GLY A 759 -16.43 36.91 -12.82
CA GLY A 759 -15.71 35.65 -12.65
C GLY A 759 -14.69 35.70 -11.50
N ALA A 760 -14.21 34.54 -11.07
CA ALA A 760 -12.98 34.46 -10.30
C ALA A 760 -11.80 34.18 -11.25
N TYR A 761 -10.61 34.67 -10.93
CA TYR A 761 -9.45 34.56 -11.81
C TYR A 761 -8.17 34.28 -11.03
N SER A 762 -7.47 33.24 -11.46
CA SER A 762 -6.13 32.90 -10.99
C SER A 762 -5.08 33.57 -11.89
N LEU A 763 -4.55 34.72 -11.45
CA LEU A 763 -3.60 35.52 -12.22
C LEU A 763 -2.14 35.16 -11.88
N TYR A 764 -1.28 35.03 -12.89
CA TYR A 764 0.15 34.83 -12.69
C TYR A 764 0.98 35.32 -13.88
N ALA A 765 2.29 35.49 -13.67
CA ALA A 765 3.27 35.83 -14.68
C ALA A 765 4.28 34.70 -14.88
N VAL A 766 4.82 34.55 -16.08
CA VAL A 766 5.91 33.60 -16.41
C VAL A 766 7.02 34.35 -17.11
N ALA A 767 8.16 34.49 -16.44
CA ALA A 767 9.37 35.08 -16.98
C ALA A 767 10.25 34.00 -17.61
N ARG A 768 10.63 34.16 -18.89
CA ARG A 768 11.46 33.21 -19.65
C ARG A 768 12.84 33.77 -19.92
N ASP A 769 13.86 32.94 -19.83
CA ASP A 769 15.21 33.30 -20.26
C ASP A 769 15.42 33.17 -21.78
N ALA A 770 16.61 33.52 -22.26
CA ALA A 770 16.99 33.40 -23.67
C ALA A 770 17.06 31.94 -24.22
N THR A 771 16.94 30.91 -23.37
CA THR A 771 16.79 29.51 -23.77
C THR A 771 15.32 29.09 -23.93
N GLY A 772 14.39 29.91 -23.43
CA GLY A 772 12.96 29.62 -23.36
C GLY A 772 12.53 28.97 -22.04
N THR A 773 13.45 28.80 -21.08
CA THR A 773 13.17 28.18 -19.78
C THR A 773 12.49 29.21 -18.88
N GLY A 774 11.32 28.85 -18.34
CA GLY A 774 10.46 29.76 -17.59
C GLY A 774 10.51 29.58 -16.08
N VAL A 775 10.37 30.69 -15.34
CA VAL A 775 10.02 30.73 -13.92
C VAL A 775 8.66 31.44 -13.81
N ALA A 776 7.72 30.85 -13.08
CA ALA A 776 6.40 31.42 -12.83
C ALA A 776 6.35 32.15 -11.49
N SER A 777 5.48 33.15 -11.37
CA SER A 777 5.09 33.72 -10.09
C SER A 777 4.14 32.80 -9.33
N GLY A 778 3.96 33.08 -8.03
CA GLY A 778 2.76 32.64 -7.32
C GLY A 778 1.47 33.16 -7.98
N VAL A 779 0.34 32.53 -7.65
CA VAL A 779 -0.99 32.88 -8.18
C VAL A 779 -1.65 33.95 -7.32
N VAL A 780 -2.07 35.05 -7.93
CA VAL A 780 -2.93 36.07 -7.32
C VAL A 780 -4.39 35.79 -7.71
N ARG A 781 -5.20 35.36 -6.75
CA ARG A 781 -6.65 35.20 -6.92
C ARG A 781 -7.34 36.58 -6.86
N VAL A 782 -8.13 36.92 -7.88
CA VAL A 782 -9.02 38.09 -7.89
C VAL A 782 -10.45 37.66 -8.22
N THR A 783 -11.43 38.33 -7.62
CA THR A 783 -12.87 38.11 -7.91
C THR A 783 -13.44 39.37 -8.53
N VAL A 784 -14.21 39.23 -9.61
CA VAL A 784 -14.86 40.33 -10.30
C VAL A 784 -16.36 40.07 -10.30
N GLY A 785 -17.14 40.98 -9.71
CA GLY A 785 -18.58 40.77 -9.48
C GLY A 785 -18.88 39.76 -8.37
N ASP A 786 -19.99 39.04 -8.50
CA ASP A 786 -20.48 38.03 -7.53
C ASP A 786 -20.73 36.69 -8.25
N PRO A 787 -19.68 36.02 -8.76
CA PRO A 787 -19.81 34.80 -9.55
C PRO A 787 -20.34 33.64 -8.70
N ALA A 788 -21.37 32.95 -9.21
CA ALA A 788 -21.95 31.78 -8.54
C ALA A 788 -20.92 30.64 -8.38
N PRO A 789 -20.80 30.03 -7.18
CA PRO A 789 -19.84 28.96 -6.95
C PRO A 789 -20.30 27.62 -7.55
N VAL A 790 -19.34 26.75 -7.87
CA VAL A 790 -19.56 25.31 -8.07
C VAL A 790 -19.67 24.65 -6.69
N LEU A 791 -20.70 23.83 -6.48
CA LEU A 791 -20.80 22.98 -5.30
C LEU A 791 -20.06 21.67 -5.57
N LEU A 792 -18.97 21.42 -4.85
CA LEU A 792 -18.23 20.15 -4.89
C LEU A 792 -18.67 19.26 -3.72
N VAL A 793 -19.22 18.09 -4.04
CA VAL A 793 -19.70 17.10 -3.05
C VAL A 793 -18.61 16.03 -2.87
N VAL A 794 -18.19 15.81 -1.62
CA VAL A 794 -17.02 15.00 -1.24
C VAL A 794 -17.34 14.02 -0.10
N GLY A 795 -16.54 12.96 0.05
CA GLY A 795 -16.68 11.98 1.14
C GLY A 795 -16.32 12.52 2.53
N GLY A 796 -15.37 13.47 2.62
CA GLY A 796 -14.87 14.02 3.88
C GLY A 796 -14.24 15.41 3.75
N LEU A 797 -13.90 16.03 4.89
CA LEU A 797 -13.30 17.38 4.94
C LEU A 797 -11.86 17.41 5.49
N ASP A 798 -11.37 16.32 6.08
CA ASP A 798 -9.97 16.23 6.51
C ASP A 798 -9.11 15.85 5.30
N ILE A 799 -8.61 16.88 4.61
CA ILE A 799 -7.80 16.75 3.41
C ILE A 799 -6.37 16.37 3.80
N GLY A 800 -5.93 15.18 3.39
CA GLY A 800 -4.59 14.68 3.70
C GLY A 800 -4.33 13.18 3.44
N GLY A 801 -5.32 12.37 3.06
CA GLY A 801 -5.13 11.00 2.55
C GLY A 801 -5.24 10.92 1.03
N ALA A 802 -4.96 9.73 0.47
CA ALA A 802 -4.92 9.49 -0.97
C ALA A 802 -6.27 9.78 -1.66
N ASP A 803 -7.38 9.29 -1.11
CA ASP A 803 -8.73 9.49 -1.66
C ASP A 803 -9.13 10.97 -1.67
N GLN A 804 -8.61 11.77 -0.73
CA GLN A 804 -8.85 13.22 -0.66
C GLN A 804 -7.89 14.02 -1.57
N ALA A 805 -6.82 13.42 -2.09
CA ALA A 805 -5.94 14.07 -3.06
C ALA A 805 -6.65 14.30 -4.40
N GLY A 806 -7.56 13.39 -4.79
CA GLY A 806 -8.46 13.58 -5.94
C GLY A 806 -9.40 14.78 -5.75
N ASP A 807 -10.01 14.90 -4.56
CA ASP A 807 -10.90 16.01 -4.20
C ASP A 807 -10.19 17.36 -4.18
N GLU A 808 -9.00 17.42 -3.59
CA GLU A 808 -8.18 18.63 -3.54
C GLU A 808 -7.72 19.05 -4.94
N ALA A 809 -7.20 18.11 -5.73
CA ALA A 809 -6.81 18.38 -7.12
C ALA A 809 -8.00 18.87 -7.96
N ALA A 810 -9.18 18.27 -7.79
CA ALA A 810 -10.40 18.71 -8.47
C ALA A 810 -10.82 20.12 -8.05
N ARG A 811 -10.90 20.41 -6.74
CA ARG A 811 -11.23 21.75 -6.20
C ARG A 811 -10.27 22.80 -6.74
N ASP A 812 -8.98 22.58 -6.54
CA ASP A 812 -7.94 23.55 -6.88
C ASP A 812 -7.87 23.78 -8.40
N ARG A 813 -8.17 22.75 -9.21
CA ARG A 813 -8.31 22.92 -10.66
C ARG A 813 -9.54 23.72 -11.06
N ILE A 814 -10.70 23.47 -10.45
CA ILE A 814 -11.94 24.23 -10.71
C ILE A 814 -11.74 25.72 -10.35
N GLU A 815 -11.07 26.01 -9.23
CA GLU A 815 -10.66 27.38 -8.88
C GLU A 815 -9.64 27.98 -9.85
N PHE A 816 -8.66 27.21 -10.31
CA PHE A 816 -7.68 27.66 -11.30
C PHE A 816 -8.33 28.03 -12.64
N LEU A 817 -9.38 27.32 -13.04
CA LEU A 817 -10.19 27.61 -14.23
C LEU A 817 -11.07 28.87 -14.07
N GLY A 818 -11.26 29.36 -12.85
CA GLY A 818 -11.95 30.62 -12.55
C GLY A 818 -13.35 30.49 -11.95
N TYR A 819 -13.70 29.31 -11.44
CA TYR A 819 -14.98 29.07 -10.78
C TYR A 819 -14.76 28.95 -9.26
N PRO A 820 -15.37 29.79 -8.41
CA PRO A 820 -15.29 29.62 -6.96
C PRO A 820 -15.87 28.25 -6.56
N VAL A 821 -15.27 27.57 -5.58
CA VAL A 821 -15.77 26.28 -5.09
C VAL A 821 -16.33 26.41 -3.67
N GLU A 822 -17.46 25.76 -3.42
CA GLU A 822 -18.01 25.51 -2.09
C GLU A 822 -18.08 24.00 -1.89
N THR A 823 -17.50 23.48 -0.81
CA THR A 823 -17.48 22.04 -0.53
C THR A 823 -18.56 21.63 0.46
N VAL A 824 -19.13 20.43 0.27
CA VAL A 824 -20.08 19.82 1.21
C VAL A 824 -19.85 18.30 1.31
N VAL A 825 -19.97 17.74 2.52
CA VAL A 825 -19.89 16.29 2.73
C VAL A 825 -21.16 15.63 2.20
N ALA A 826 -21.02 14.52 1.46
CA ALA A 826 -22.14 13.79 0.87
C ALA A 826 -23.24 13.46 1.90
N ALA A 827 -22.87 12.90 3.06
CA ALA A 827 -23.78 12.56 4.16
C ALA A 827 -24.56 13.79 4.70
N GLU A 828 -23.94 14.97 4.72
CA GLU A 828 -24.53 16.22 5.23
C GLU A 828 -25.32 16.99 4.16
N SER A 829 -25.04 16.73 2.88
CA SER A 829 -25.60 17.46 1.73
C SER A 829 -27.12 17.29 1.57
N THR A 830 -27.75 18.28 0.94
CA THR A 830 -29.18 18.32 0.64
C THR A 830 -29.46 18.89 -0.75
N THR A 831 -30.65 18.63 -1.29
CA THR A 831 -31.13 19.23 -2.55
C THR A 831 -31.18 20.77 -2.51
N GLU A 832 -31.29 21.39 -1.34
CA GLU A 832 -31.33 22.86 -1.21
C GLU A 832 -29.96 23.50 -1.47
N ASP A 833 -28.85 22.78 -1.23
CA ASP A 833 -27.48 23.29 -1.38
C ASP A 833 -27.10 23.58 -2.84
N ALA A 834 -27.80 22.97 -3.80
CA ALA A 834 -27.69 23.29 -5.22
C ALA A 834 -28.24 24.70 -5.60
N THR A 835 -28.91 25.39 -4.67
CA THR A 835 -29.57 26.68 -4.95
C THR A 835 -28.55 27.81 -5.09
N GLY A 836 -28.56 28.48 -6.25
CA GLY A 836 -27.66 29.62 -6.52
C GLY A 836 -26.23 29.21 -6.88
N LYS A 837 -25.99 27.92 -7.12
CA LYS A 837 -24.72 27.38 -7.62
C LYS A 837 -24.67 27.45 -9.14
N ALA A 838 -23.48 27.58 -9.70
CA ALA A 838 -23.24 27.51 -11.15
C ALA A 838 -23.39 26.07 -11.66
N ALA A 839 -22.89 25.10 -10.90
CA ALA A 839 -23.06 23.67 -11.12
C ALA A 839 -22.94 22.90 -9.79
N VAL A 840 -23.36 21.64 -9.77
CA VAL A 840 -22.97 20.64 -8.76
C VAL A 840 -21.99 19.67 -9.41
N VAL A 841 -20.93 19.34 -8.70
CA VAL A 841 -19.93 18.34 -9.10
C VAL A 841 -19.84 17.32 -7.96
N ILE A 842 -20.08 16.05 -8.28
CA ILE A 842 -20.04 14.94 -7.34
C ILE A 842 -18.73 14.19 -7.57
N SER A 843 -17.85 14.19 -6.57
CA SER A 843 -16.58 13.46 -6.62
C SER A 843 -16.79 11.98 -6.32
N GLU A 844 -15.86 11.13 -6.75
CA GLU A 844 -15.92 9.69 -6.52
C GLU A 844 -15.68 9.29 -5.05
N SER A 845 -15.04 10.15 -4.26
CA SER A 845 -14.84 9.93 -2.81
C SER A 845 -16.15 9.82 -1.99
N VAL A 846 -17.32 10.06 -2.59
CA VAL A 846 -18.62 9.95 -1.91
C VAL A 846 -19.13 8.51 -1.88
N SER A 847 -19.78 8.11 -0.79
CA SER A 847 -20.65 6.94 -0.86
C SER A 847 -21.88 7.27 -1.72
N SER A 848 -22.15 6.48 -2.76
CA SER A 848 -23.31 6.69 -3.63
C SER A 848 -24.62 6.77 -2.84
N GLY A 849 -24.78 5.93 -1.80
CA GLY A 849 -25.95 5.92 -0.92
C GLY A 849 -26.13 7.18 -0.06
N ASP A 850 -25.07 7.96 0.18
CA ASP A 850 -25.17 9.26 0.84
C ASP A 850 -25.65 10.36 -0.11
N VAL A 851 -25.41 10.23 -1.42
CA VAL A 851 -25.91 11.16 -2.43
C VAL A 851 -27.30 10.75 -2.91
N ALA A 852 -27.45 9.50 -3.33
CA ALA A 852 -28.65 8.91 -3.92
C ALA A 852 -29.31 9.88 -4.93
N ALA A 853 -30.63 10.04 -4.87
CA ALA A 853 -31.38 10.94 -5.74
C ALA A 853 -31.36 12.44 -5.34
N LYS A 854 -30.50 12.89 -4.41
CA LYS A 854 -30.51 14.29 -3.87
C LYS A 854 -30.40 15.35 -4.97
N PHE A 855 -29.61 15.09 -6.01
CA PHE A 855 -29.30 16.04 -7.09
C PHE A 855 -29.89 15.66 -8.46
N THR A 856 -30.76 14.64 -8.55
CA THR A 856 -31.37 14.23 -9.83
C THR A 856 -32.22 15.34 -10.46
N ASP A 857 -33.15 15.91 -9.67
CA ASP A 857 -34.18 16.84 -10.15
C ASP A 857 -33.78 18.33 -10.08
N VAL A 858 -32.55 18.68 -9.67
CA VAL A 858 -32.18 20.09 -9.46
C VAL A 858 -32.09 20.86 -10.79
N PRO A 859 -32.56 22.12 -10.86
CA PRO A 859 -32.56 22.93 -12.09
C PRO A 859 -31.19 23.58 -12.39
N VAL A 860 -30.11 23.04 -11.85
CA VAL A 860 -28.71 23.44 -12.13
C VAL A 860 -27.98 22.30 -12.82
N PRO A 861 -26.91 22.57 -13.60
CA PRO A 861 -26.04 21.54 -14.15
C PRO A 861 -25.49 20.62 -13.06
N VAL A 862 -25.40 19.32 -13.34
CA VAL A 862 -24.79 18.33 -12.42
C VAL A 862 -23.83 17.42 -13.18
N GLY A 863 -22.59 17.33 -12.72
CA GLY A 863 -21.63 16.33 -13.17
C GLY A 863 -21.29 15.37 -12.03
N SER A 864 -21.03 14.10 -12.36
CA SER A 864 -20.50 13.13 -11.42
C SER A 864 -19.34 12.36 -12.05
N TRP A 865 -18.33 12.05 -11.24
CA TRP A 865 -17.40 10.96 -11.50
C TRP A 865 -17.45 9.87 -10.43
N GLU A 866 -18.35 9.97 -9.43
CA GLU A 866 -18.83 8.76 -8.75
C GLU A 866 -19.75 7.99 -9.72
N HIS A 867 -19.55 6.67 -9.82
CA HIS A 867 -20.13 5.81 -10.84
C HIS A 867 -21.37 5.06 -10.34
N PHE A 868 -21.39 4.63 -9.08
CA PHE A 868 -22.48 3.88 -8.45
C PHE A 868 -23.67 4.77 -8.03
N VAL A 869 -23.61 6.08 -8.30
CA VAL A 869 -24.74 7.02 -8.23
C VAL A 869 -25.36 7.25 -9.63
N TYR A 870 -24.76 6.72 -10.70
CA TYR A 870 -25.28 6.92 -12.06
C TYR A 870 -26.66 6.29 -12.27
N ASP A 871 -26.96 5.15 -11.65
CA ASP A 871 -28.28 4.52 -11.72
C ASP A 871 -29.28 5.19 -10.77
N ASP A 872 -28.87 5.52 -9.54
CA ASP A 872 -29.64 6.31 -8.56
C ASP A 872 -30.08 7.69 -9.11
N MET A 873 -29.26 8.31 -9.96
CA MET A 873 -29.56 9.57 -10.67
C MET A 873 -30.08 9.39 -12.10
N ALA A 874 -30.36 8.16 -12.54
CA ALA A 874 -30.83 7.81 -13.89
C ALA A 874 -29.92 8.31 -15.05
N LEU A 875 -28.64 8.55 -14.78
CA LEU A 875 -27.61 8.94 -15.74
C LEU A 875 -27.20 7.77 -16.64
N ALA A 876 -27.04 6.57 -16.09
CA ALA A 876 -26.66 5.36 -16.83
C ALA A 876 -27.12 4.06 -16.13
N ASP A 877 -27.51 3.06 -16.93
CA ASP A 877 -27.74 1.68 -16.47
C ASP A 877 -26.41 0.92 -16.32
N ALA A 878 -26.39 -0.05 -15.40
CA ALA A 878 -25.27 -0.97 -15.16
C ALA A 878 -23.89 -0.25 -15.02
N PRO A 879 -23.75 0.67 -14.04
CA PRO A 879 -22.46 1.25 -13.71
C PRO A 879 -21.49 0.19 -13.19
N ASN A 880 -20.23 0.27 -13.61
CA ASN A 880 -19.16 -0.62 -13.16
C ASN A 880 -17.77 -0.02 -13.50
N LEU A 881 -16.70 -0.69 -13.09
CA LEU A 881 -15.31 -0.23 -13.17
C LEU A 881 -14.49 -1.09 -14.15
N GLU A 882 -13.57 -0.47 -14.88
CA GLU A 882 -12.51 -1.12 -15.64
C GLU A 882 -11.17 -0.81 -14.97
N PHE A 883 -10.52 -1.85 -14.44
CA PHE A 883 -9.23 -1.75 -13.75
C PHE A 883 -8.05 -1.66 -14.73
N ARG A 884 -6.92 -1.12 -14.28
CA ARG A 884 -5.68 -0.92 -15.08
C ARG A 884 -5.89 -0.06 -16.34
N ALA A 885 -6.85 0.84 -16.28
CA ALA A 885 -7.11 1.81 -17.33
C ALA A 885 -6.03 2.90 -17.34
N THR A 886 -5.49 3.20 -18.54
CA THR A 886 -4.55 4.31 -18.79
C THR A 886 -5.12 5.34 -19.78
N SER A 887 -6.18 4.97 -20.50
CA SER A 887 -6.67 5.69 -21.66
C SER A 887 -8.17 5.49 -21.87
N VAL A 888 -8.79 6.44 -22.58
CA VAL A 888 -10.16 6.35 -23.09
C VAL A 888 -10.15 6.42 -24.61
N GLU A 889 -11.12 5.80 -25.28
CA GLU A 889 -11.30 5.93 -26.72
C GLU A 889 -12.31 7.05 -27.02
N VAL A 890 -11.82 8.20 -27.46
CA VAL A 890 -12.63 9.35 -27.85
C VAL A 890 -13.29 9.09 -29.21
N VAL A 891 -14.60 8.83 -29.16
CA VAL A 891 -15.46 8.49 -30.30
C VAL A 891 -16.21 9.68 -30.88
N ALA A 892 -16.38 10.77 -30.12
CA ALA A 892 -16.96 12.03 -30.59
C ALA A 892 -15.95 13.21 -30.54
N PRO A 893 -14.89 13.21 -31.36
CA PRO A 893 -13.81 14.22 -31.33
C PRO A 893 -14.24 15.64 -31.76
N ALA A 894 -15.51 15.83 -32.11
CA ALA A 894 -16.11 17.13 -32.41
C ALA A 894 -16.87 17.74 -31.21
N SER A 895 -17.11 16.96 -30.14
CA SER A 895 -17.69 17.48 -28.91
C SER A 895 -16.69 18.39 -28.20
N PRO A 896 -17.12 19.51 -27.57
CA PRO A 896 -16.24 20.33 -26.74
C PRO A 896 -15.54 19.51 -25.65
N LEU A 897 -16.25 18.54 -25.07
CA LEU A 897 -15.78 17.61 -24.03
C LEU A 897 -14.59 16.74 -24.46
N ALA A 898 -14.37 16.58 -25.77
CA ALA A 898 -13.21 15.86 -26.28
C ALA A 898 -11.90 16.68 -26.21
N ALA A 899 -11.95 17.98 -25.90
CA ALA A 899 -10.79 18.88 -25.83
C ALA A 899 -9.86 18.83 -27.07
N GLY A 900 -10.41 18.53 -28.25
CA GLY A 900 -9.67 18.36 -29.50
C GLY A 900 -8.92 17.03 -29.64
N GLN A 901 -9.06 16.11 -28.69
CA GLN A 901 -8.50 14.76 -28.72
C GLN A 901 -9.32 13.83 -29.63
N SER A 902 -8.75 12.68 -30.02
CA SER A 902 -9.43 11.70 -30.89
C SER A 902 -8.77 10.31 -30.84
N GLY A 903 -9.57 9.24 -30.90
CA GLY A 903 -9.05 7.85 -30.83
C GLY A 903 -8.67 7.45 -29.41
N VAL A 904 -7.73 6.52 -29.25
CA VAL A 904 -7.24 6.12 -27.92
C VAL A 904 -6.33 7.22 -27.36
N VAL A 905 -6.74 7.82 -26.25
CA VAL A 905 -6.12 9.00 -25.62
C VAL A 905 -5.68 8.60 -24.21
N PRO A 906 -4.37 8.64 -23.88
CA PRO A 906 -3.91 8.48 -22.51
C PRO A 906 -4.41 9.63 -21.64
N VAL A 907 -5.22 9.33 -20.62
CA VAL A 907 -5.82 10.35 -19.73
C VAL A 907 -5.25 10.29 -18.31
N TYR A 908 -4.73 9.14 -17.87
CA TYR A 908 -3.99 8.99 -16.62
C TYR A 908 -2.48 8.92 -16.90
N GLN A 909 -1.67 9.50 -16.02
CA GLN A 909 -0.21 9.37 -16.05
C GLN A 909 0.24 7.92 -15.74
N ARG A 910 -0.62 7.14 -15.09
CA ARG A 910 -0.38 5.80 -14.55
C ARG A 910 -1.51 4.82 -14.87
N GLU A 911 -1.34 3.54 -14.58
CA GLU A 911 -2.49 2.63 -14.48
C GLU A 911 -3.38 3.08 -13.30
N GLY A 912 -4.68 3.19 -13.57
CA GLY A 912 -5.71 3.53 -12.58
C GLY A 912 -7.00 2.81 -12.91
N ILE A 913 -8.12 3.34 -12.42
CA ILE A 913 -9.45 2.78 -12.66
C ILE A 913 -10.23 3.74 -13.57
N THR A 914 -11.07 3.20 -14.44
CA THR A 914 -12.02 3.98 -15.24
C THR A 914 -13.40 3.38 -15.10
N GLY A 915 -14.29 4.13 -14.48
CA GLY A 915 -15.68 3.71 -14.42
C GLY A 915 -16.44 4.02 -15.70
N PHE A 916 -17.56 3.33 -15.86
CA PHE A 916 -18.38 3.39 -17.06
C PHE A 916 -19.84 3.09 -16.74
N GLY A 917 -20.74 3.38 -17.69
CA GLY A 917 -22.13 2.97 -17.65
C GLY A 917 -22.77 2.88 -19.03
N THR A 918 -24.05 2.53 -19.06
CA THR A 918 -24.90 2.50 -20.26
C THR A 918 -25.90 3.67 -20.23
N PRO A 919 -25.55 4.86 -20.74
CA PRO A 919 -26.48 5.99 -20.79
C PRO A 919 -27.62 5.76 -21.80
N SER A 920 -28.67 6.57 -21.68
CA SER A 920 -29.80 6.60 -22.61
C SER A 920 -29.34 6.99 -24.03
N SER A 921 -30.11 6.55 -25.03
CA SER A 921 -29.89 6.90 -26.45
C SER A 921 -30.02 8.40 -26.79
N ALA A 922 -30.39 9.25 -25.81
CA ALA A 922 -30.39 10.70 -25.96
C ALA A 922 -29.02 11.34 -25.62
N ALA A 923 -28.15 10.66 -24.85
CA ALA A 923 -26.85 11.20 -24.47
C ALA A 923 -25.89 11.31 -25.66
N GLU A 924 -25.04 12.34 -25.65
CA GLU A 924 -23.80 12.34 -26.42
C GLU A 924 -22.77 11.47 -25.67
N VAL A 925 -22.43 10.30 -26.23
CA VAL A 925 -21.29 9.50 -25.76
C VAL A 925 -20.02 10.02 -26.43
N VAL A 926 -19.13 10.60 -25.63
CA VAL A 926 -17.91 11.28 -26.11
C VAL A 926 -16.72 10.33 -26.12
N ALA A 927 -16.58 9.52 -25.07
CA ALA A 927 -15.52 8.52 -24.94
C ALA A 927 -16.02 7.21 -24.34
N VAL A 928 -15.34 6.12 -24.70
CA VAL A 928 -15.66 4.74 -24.28
C VAL A 928 -14.42 4.02 -23.75
N VAL A 929 -14.62 2.94 -23.00
CA VAL A 929 -13.53 2.02 -22.61
C VAL A 929 -12.84 1.45 -23.86
N PRO A 930 -11.51 1.58 -24.02
CA PRO A 930 -10.79 1.09 -25.21
C PRO A 930 -10.83 -0.44 -25.38
N GLY A 931 -10.39 -0.92 -26.55
CA GLY A 931 -9.94 -2.31 -26.72
C GLY A 931 -11.02 -3.40 -26.73
N ARG A 932 -12.30 -3.05 -26.53
CA ARG A 932 -13.42 -4.02 -26.50
C ARG A 932 -13.51 -4.85 -27.79
N ALA A 933 -13.78 -6.15 -27.64
CA ALA A 933 -13.80 -7.08 -28.76
C ALA A 933 -15.00 -6.84 -29.69
N ALA A 934 -14.82 -7.12 -30.99
CA ALA A 934 -15.83 -6.88 -32.00
C ALA A 934 -17.14 -7.64 -31.72
N GLY A 935 -18.17 -6.92 -31.30
CA GLY A 935 -19.49 -7.46 -30.94
C GLY A 935 -19.87 -7.30 -29.47
N GLN A 936 -18.94 -6.90 -28.60
CA GLN A 936 -19.25 -6.42 -27.26
C GLN A 936 -19.88 -5.01 -27.32
N PRO A 937 -20.74 -4.64 -26.35
CA PRO A 937 -21.22 -3.27 -26.24
C PRO A 937 -20.06 -2.31 -25.92
N ALA A 938 -20.12 -1.10 -26.47
CA ALA A 938 -19.24 -0.03 -26.06
C ALA A 938 -19.71 0.49 -24.69
N LEU A 939 -18.78 0.61 -23.75
CA LEU A 939 -19.05 1.10 -22.40
C LEU A 939 -18.74 2.60 -22.36
N ALA A 940 -19.73 3.44 -22.07
CA ALA A 940 -19.54 4.89 -22.08
C ALA A 940 -18.88 5.34 -20.77
N THR A 941 -17.83 6.16 -20.90
CA THR A 941 -17.03 6.65 -19.76
C THR A 941 -16.93 8.18 -19.73
N VAL A 942 -17.13 8.84 -20.88
CA VAL A 942 -17.52 10.26 -20.92
C VAL A 942 -18.82 10.36 -21.68
N PHE A 943 -19.88 10.83 -21.04
CA PHE A 943 -21.18 11.02 -21.68
C PHE A 943 -21.93 12.22 -21.09
N ALA A 944 -22.74 12.88 -21.91
CA ALA A 944 -23.42 14.11 -21.56
C ALA A 944 -24.87 14.18 -22.07
N TYR A 945 -25.72 14.88 -21.33
CA TYR A 945 -27.09 15.23 -21.69
C TYR A 945 -27.24 16.76 -21.65
N ASP A 946 -27.82 17.36 -22.69
CA ASP A 946 -28.26 18.76 -22.65
C ASP A 946 -29.62 18.87 -21.92
N ALA A 947 -29.98 20.09 -21.52
CA ALA A 947 -31.24 20.35 -20.82
C ALA A 947 -32.45 19.95 -21.68
N GLY A 948 -33.24 19.00 -21.19
CA GLY A 948 -34.41 18.45 -21.87
C GLY A 948 -34.21 17.10 -22.57
N ASP A 949 -32.99 16.57 -22.63
CA ASP A 949 -32.72 15.21 -23.13
C ASP A 949 -33.28 14.15 -22.16
N ALA A 950 -33.65 12.98 -22.69
CA ALA A 950 -34.23 11.92 -21.87
C ALA A 950 -33.15 11.12 -21.14
N LEU A 951 -33.22 11.08 -19.81
CA LEU A 951 -32.45 10.21 -18.93
C LEU A 951 -32.89 8.73 -19.10
N VAL A 952 -32.22 7.81 -18.41
CA VAL A 952 -32.46 6.35 -18.50
C VAL A 952 -33.89 5.97 -18.13
N ASP A 953 -34.47 6.62 -17.11
CA ASP A 953 -35.86 6.44 -16.68
C ASP A 953 -36.89 7.08 -17.63
N GLY A 954 -36.43 7.83 -18.64
CA GLY A 954 -37.24 8.56 -19.61
C GLY A 954 -37.71 9.94 -19.15
N VAL A 955 -37.27 10.44 -18.00
CA VAL A 955 -37.50 11.82 -17.55
C VAL A 955 -36.56 12.77 -18.29
N ALA A 956 -37.01 14.00 -18.55
CA ALA A 956 -36.22 15.01 -19.24
C ALA A 956 -35.26 15.69 -18.25
N ALA A 957 -33.96 15.70 -18.57
CA ALA A 957 -32.90 16.32 -17.78
C ALA A 957 -33.24 17.80 -17.44
N PRO A 958 -33.37 18.19 -16.16
CA PRO A 958 -33.78 19.55 -15.78
C PRO A 958 -32.81 20.65 -16.22
N ALA A 959 -31.53 20.30 -16.27
CA ALA A 959 -30.41 21.07 -16.80
C ALA A 959 -29.36 20.05 -17.31
N ARG A 960 -28.15 20.50 -17.67
CA ARG A 960 -27.08 19.60 -18.13
C ARG A 960 -26.77 18.49 -17.13
N ARG A 961 -26.47 17.30 -17.65
CA ARG A 961 -25.98 16.16 -16.88
C ARG A 961 -24.73 15.58 -17.54
N LEU A 962 -23.76 15.16 -16.75
CA LEU A 962 -22.45 14.71 -17.21
C LEU A 962 -21.96 13.52 -16.37
N GLY A 963 -21.56 12.44 -17.04
CA GLY A 963 -20.77 11.36 -16.47
C GLY A 963 -19.32 11.43 -16.97
N LEU A 964 -18.38 11.22 -16.05
CA LEU A 964 -16.94 11.35 -16.26
C LEU A 964 -16.20 10.04 -15.87
N PRO A 965 -14.94 9.85 -16.29
CA PRO A 965 -14.27 8.55 -16.23
C PRO A 965 -13.46 8.34 -14.94
N TYR A 966 -13.32 9.38 -14.12
CA TYR A 966 -12.29 9.51 -13.07
C TYR A 966 -12.68 8.78 -11.78
N VAL A 967 -11.76 8.02 -11.19
CA VAL A 967 -11.97 7.23 -9.96
C VAL A 967 -10.80 7.49 -9.02
N ASP A 968 -11.03 7.46 -7.70
CA ASP A 968 -10.03 7.72 -6.66
C ASP A 968 -9.30 9.08 -6.87
N ASP A 969 -7.97 9.08 -6.74
CA ASP A 969 -7.07 10.19 -6.94
C ASP A 969 -6.87 10.59 -8.42
N ALA A 970 -7.61 10.01 -9.37
CA ALA A 970 -7.44 10.19 -10.82
C ALA A 970 -7.18 11.63 -11.28
N VAL A 971 -7.87 12.62 -10.67
CA VAL A 971 -7.74 14.04 -11.02
C VAL A 971 -6.35 14.61 -10.69
N ALA A 972 -5.69 14.10 -9.65
CA ALA A 972 -4.31 14.46 -9.28
C ALA A 972 -3.26 13.90 -10.26
N VAL A 973 -3.59 12.83 -10.99
CA VAL A 973 -2.66 12.08 -11.85
C VAL A 973 -3.05 12.12 -13.34
N LEU A 974 -3.75 13.15 -13.79
CA LEU A 974 -4.13 13.29 -15.21
C LEU A 974 -2.94 13.62 -16.12
N THR A 975 -2.90 13.04 -17.33
CA THR A 975 -1.98 13.52 -18.38
C THR A 975 -2.38 14.92 -18.83
N PRO A 976 -1.54 15.67 -19.58
CA PRO A 976 -1.97 16.92 -20.20
C PRO A 976 -3.19 16.80 -21.13
N ALA A 977 -3.47 15.60 -21.67
CA ALA A 977 -4.69 15.35 -22.44
C ALA A 977 -5.90 15.05 -21.55
N GLY A 978 -5.72 14.25 -20.48
CA GLY A 978 -6.74 14.01 -19.46
C GLY A 978 -7.16 15.29 -18.74
N GLN A 979 -6.18 16.13 -18.38
CA GLN A 979 -6.39 17.44 -17.79
C GLN A 979 -7.18 18.37 -18.74
N ALA A 980 -6.83 18.41 -20.02
CA ALA A 980 -7.56 19.21 -20.99
C ALA A 980 -9.01 18.73 -21.17
N MET A 981 -9.27 17.42 -21.05
CA MET A 981 -10.62 16.85 -21.05
C MET A 981 -11.39 17.18 -19.76
N PHE A 982 -10.75 17.14 -18.59
CA PHE A 982 -11.32 17.58 -17.31
C PHE A 982 -11.69 19.08 -17.37
N ASP A 983 -10.77 19.92 -17.85
CA ASP A 983 -11.00 21.36 -18.01
C ASP A 983 -12.20 21.62 -18.93
N ALA A 984 -12.23 20.96 -20.10
CA ALA A 984 -13.33 21.07 -21.04
C ALA A 984 -14.66 20.57 -20.47
N ALA A 985 -14.64 19.58 -19.59
CA ALA A 985 -15.80 19.05 -18.89
C ALA A 985 -16.36 20.04 -17.87
N ILE A 986 -15.53 20.64 -17.02
CA ILE A 986 -15.94 21.67 -16.05
C ILE A 986 -16.47 22.92 -16.79
N VAL A 987 -15.73 23.42 -17.78
CA VAL A 987 -16.12 24.57 -18.61
C VAL A 987 -17.46 24.30 -19.32
N TRP A 988 -17.64 23.12 -19.92
CA TRP A 988 -18.91 22.75 -20.57
C TRP A 988 -20.06 22.63 -19.57
N LEU A 989 -19.82 22.10 -18.38
CA LEU A 989 -20.86 21.94 -17.35
C LEU A 989 -21.36 23.31 -16.86
N VAL A 990 -20.45 24.27 -16.68
CA VAL A 990 -20.73 25.59 -16.09
C VAL A 990 -21.23 26.62 -17.12
N GLU A 991 -20.60 26.73 -18.29
CA GLU A 991 -20.78 27.92 -19.16
C GLU A 991 -21.96 27.85 -20.15
N GLY A 992 -22.57 26.69 -20.38
CA GLY A 992 -23.57 26.50 -21.43
C GLY A 992 -25.01 26.90 -21.09
N GLY A 993 -25.20 28.04 -20.40
CA GLY A 993 -26.50 28.66 -20.13
C GLY A 993 -26.90 29.72 -21.17
#